data_AF-A0A6P8ZXV3-F1
#
_entry.id   AF-A0A6P8ZXV3-F1
#
_cell.length_a   1.000
_cell.length_b   1.000
_cell.length_c   1.000
_cell.angle_alpha   90.00
_cell.angle_beta   90.00
_cell.angle_gamma   90.00
#
_symmetry.space_group_name_H-M   'P 1'
#
loop_
_entity.id
_entity.type
_entity.pdbx_description
1 polymer ?
#
loop_
_entity_poly.entity_id
_entity_poly.type
_entity_poly.pdbx_seq_one_letter_code
_entity_poly.pdbx_strand_id
1 'polypeptide(L)'
;MASTRLQTDLWLIGQPASEITGGKLPLTSQVLQRFFYLHNIDGKPLRDSARETIEETLPFWVKAGVPTQEVRNATDALLRLHRDYVSLKKNINRTGKIYDDRRQDFQDRLSRTYDLATVDAVSRMEEEIKKTKDLKRKAAMVEDLQFYKQQIETRKGTLGNVDPLEIKKMKRDERKKEKERILQEKYHEEKMKCEESMKKVDWVDVKEELPDEDLPESREKDEDFKMENNYLKRKVKTDVLTPTLLASLDRNALTDRKALRTVSETASALGHDLKDVNLSRSTIRRYRESSRANARGRLPDDFTLDGPVVLHWDGKRLEEDGAWVERLVVVAVDLKSGSEQLLGIVRLPDGTGKSQADAVLSLAREWDLAHRVVGLSFDTTASNTSPAKGACVLIELGLGRKLLRLACRHHVLELPVKGGFEALIGKSQSPDIPLFSRFRAFWKNIDQGKYVNARQLQLIRRIPEADEIIVFCKEQLLQEKQPRDDYRMLLLYTIIFLGGVPPGGVKFYEPITVSKTRFMAGAIYCILICMFSRQFSLSAQEKTAASETAVFVVTEHIQVWFLSRISAVAPRTDLEYLKTITRDVLRNKKNDARKTMWKTAGGKFLGHLWYLCPELATLALFDRQVDQETKLSIVAAMNAGEDMEEDDLPNKGFIVKLENSVLSLTLPSFVNAGSKYFFHKLGVQPDFLSLHPSEWPSNSNFKEIEVLVKNLPVVNDAAERNVRIATDFHNILTKNEDQRQGLFLNVANDRKSVSQK
;
A
#
# COMPACT_ATOMS: atom_id res chain seq x y z
N MET A 1 9.16 -61.97 -34.85
CA MET A 1 8.66 -61.22 -36.03
C MET A 1 8.14 -59.87 -35.54
N ALA A 2 8.65 -58.79 -36.15
CA ALA A 2 8.15 -57.40 -36.21
C ALA A 2 7.38 -56.84 -34.98
N SER A 3 7.84 -55.73 -34.39
CA SER A 3 7.44 -54.44 -34.97
C SER A 3 8.48 -53.35 -34.73
N THR A 4 9.32 -53.19 -35.74
CA THR A 4 9.95 -51.94 -36.16
C THR A 4 8.89 -50.82 -36.27
N ARG A 5 8.62 -50.10 -35.17
CA ARG A 5 8.18 -48.70 -35.31
C ARG A 5 9.46 -47.87 -35.31
N LEU A 6 10.02 -47.67 -36.51
CA LEU A 6 11.03 -46.65 -36.77
C LEU A 6 10.67 -45.40 -35.96
N GLN A 7 11.52 -45.02 -35.00
CA GLN A 7 11.39 -43.72 -34.31
C GLN A 7 11.29 -42.67 -35.42
N THR A 8 10.09 -42.12 -35.58
CA THR A 8 9.82 -41.23 -36.70
C THR A 8 10.61 -39.96 -36.47
N ASP A 9 11.55 -39.66 -37.36
CA ASP A 9 12.32 -38.43 -37.30
C ASP A 9 11.37 -37.24 -37.17
N LEU A 10 11.54 -36.48 -36.10
CA LEU A 10 10.77 -35.26 -35.90
C LEU A 10 11.29 -34.25 -36.92
N TRP A 11 10.42 -33.83 -37.84
CA TRP A 11 10.74 -32.83 -38.85
C TRP A 11 11.48 -31.65 -38.21
N LEU A 12 12.65 -31.27 -38.75
CA LEU A 12 13.61 -30.27 -38.24
C LEU A 12 14.39 -30.60 -36.95
N ILE A 13 13.89 -31.48 -36.07
CA ILE A 13 14.45 -31.73 -34.74
C ILE A 13 15.32 -33.00 -34.69
N GLY A 14 15.01 -34.00 -35.52
CA GLY A 14 15.67 -35.32 -35.54
C GLY A 14 15.01 -36.35 -34.63
N GLN A 15 15.73 -37.42 -34.28
CA GLN A 15 15.18 -38.51 -33.49
C GLN A 15 14.91 -38.11 -32.03
N PRO A 16 13.76 -38.51 -31.44
CA PRO A 16 13.53 -38.37 -30.01
C PRO A 16 14.61 -39.10 -29.19
N ALA A 17 15.08 -38.48 -28.11
CA ALA A 17 16.16 -39.00 -27.28
C ALA A 17 15.65 -39.40 -25.90
N SER A 18 16.07 -40.58 -25.40
CA SER A 18 15.67 -41.08 -24.08
C SER A 18 16.33 -40.33 -22.92
N GLU A 19 17.36 -39.55 -23.17
CA GLU A 19 18.05 -38.73 -22.17
C GLU A 19 18.79 -37.56 -22.83
N ILE A 20 19.07 -36.52 -22.04
CA ILE A 20 19.93 -35.42 -22.46
C ILE A 20 21.35 -35.74 -21.99
N THR A 21 22.27 -35.95 -22.94
CA THR A 21 23.69 -36.24 -22.64
C THR A 21 24.61 -35.15 -23.17
N GLY A 22 25.71 -34.88 -22.46
CA GLY A 22 26.79 -34.04 -22.95
C GLY A 22 27.57 -33.30 -21.86
N GLY A 23 28.73 -32.77 -22.23
CA GLY A 23 29.55 -31.93 -21.34
C GLY A 23 29.31 -30.43 -21.48
N LYS A 24 28.24 -29.99 -22.16
CA LYS A 24 27.92 -28.58 -22.45
C LYS A 24 26.50 -28.25 -21.98
N LEU A 25 26.13 -26.98 -21.99
CA LEU A 25 24.73 -26.61 -21.73
C LEU A 25 23.82 -27.15 -22.85
N PRO A 26 22.68 -27.78 -22.50
CA PRO A 26 21.81 -28.45 -23.47
C PRO A 26 21.35 -27.54 -24.60
N LEU A 27 21.34 -28.08 -25.82
CA LEU A 27 20.77 -27.41 -26.99
C LEU A 27 19.25 -27.41 -26.92
N THR A 28 18.65 -26.42 -27.58
CA THR A 28 17.20 -26.39 -27.83
C THR A 28 16.73 -27.65 -28.56
N SER A 29 17.53 -28.18 -29.50
CA SER A 29 17.25 -29.47 -30.14
C SER A 29 17.22 -30.64 -29.16
N GLN A 30 18.22 -30.78 -28.29
CA GLN A 30 18.30 -31.88 -27.31
C GLN A 30 17.16 -31.84 -26.30
N VAL A 31 16.79 -30.64 -25.83
CA VAL A 31 15.64 -30.44 -24.93
C VAL A 31 14.34 -30.84 -25.63
N LEU A 32 14.13 -30.46 -26.88
CA LEU A 32 12.94 -30.87 -27.64
C LEU A 32 12.92 -32.37 -27.96
N GLN A 33 14.06 -32.97 -28.30
CA GLN A 33 14.17 -34.41 -28.53
C GLN A 33 13.76 -35.22 -27.29
N ARG A 34 14.20 -34.79 -26.09
CA ARG A 34 13.80 -35.41 -24.83
C ARG A 34 12.32 -35.19 -24.52
N PHE A 35 11.84 -33.97 -24.69
CA PHE A 35 10.41 -33.64 -24.52
C PHE A 35 9.50 -34.52 -25.39
N PHE A 36 9.83 -34.67 -26.67
CA PHE A 36 9.04 -35.50 -27.57
C PHE A 36 9.19 -36.99 -27.32
N TYR A 37 10.31 -37.44 -26.75
CA TYR A 37 10.42 -38.82 -26.27
C TYR A 37 9.40 -39.06 -25.15
N LEU A 38 9.40 -38.23 -24.10
CA LEU A 38 8.45 -38.34 -22.99
C LEU A 38 6.98 -38.24 -23.44
N HIS A 39 6.69 -37.31 -24.35
CA HIS A 39 5.32 -37.07 -24.78
C HIS A 39 4.81 -38.09 -25.82
N ASN A 40 5.60 -38.37 -26.86
CA ASN A 40 5.14 -39.19 -27.98
C ASN A 40 5.46 -40.68 -27.82
N ILE A 41 6.53 -41.03 -27.09
CA ILE A 41 6.97 -42.42 -26.89
C ILE A 41 6.46 -42.94 -25.54
N ASP A 42 6.76 -42.23 -24.45
CA ASP A 42 6.31 -42.63 -23.11
C ASP A 42 4.84 -42.27 -22.82
N GLY A 43 4.19 -41.53 -23.73
CA GLY A 43 2.76 -41.21 -23.65
C GLY A 43 2.37 -40.27 -22.50
N LYS A 44 3.33 -39.54 -21.93
CA LYS A 44 3.07 -38.66 -20.78
C LYS A 44 2.23 -37.45 -21.20
N PRO A 45 1.41 -36.89 -20.28
CA PRO A 45 0.68 -35.65 -20.54
C PRO A 45 1.61 -34.53 -21.00
N LEU A 46 1.13 -33.67 -21.89
CA LEU A 46 1.97 -32.63 -22.54
C LEU A 46 2.71 -31.75 -21.53
N ARG A 47 2.02 -31.32 -20.47
CA ARG A 47 2.59 -30.44 -19.44
C ARG A 47 3.54 -31.18 -18.50
N ASP A 48 3.25 -32.44 -18.18
CA ASP A 48 4.13 -33.28 -17.36
C ASP A 48 5.43 -33.62 -18.12
N SER A 49 5.33 -33.92 -19.41
CA SER A 49 6.48 -34.14 -20.29
C SER A 49 7.38 -32.91 -20.34
N ALA A 50 6.80 -31.71 -20.43
CA ALA A 50 7.55 -30.46 -20.42
C ALA A 50 8.22 -30.22 -19.06
N ARG A 51 7.50 -30.41 -17.94
CA ARG A 51 8.05 -30.22 -16.60
C ARG A 51 9.24 -31.16 -16.36
N GLU A 52 9.07 -32.44 -16.66
CA GLU A 52 10.11 -33.46 -16.44
C GLU A 52 11.34 -33.21 -17.31
N THR A 53 11.15 -32.80 -18.58
CA THR A 53 12.28 -32.41 -19.45
C THR A 53 13.08 -31.25 -18.83
N ILE A 54 12.40 -30.25 -18.26
CA ILE A 54 13.05 -29.12 -17.59
C ILE A 54 13.80 -29.58 -16.33
N GLU A 55 13.18 -30.45 -15.53
CA GLU A 55 13.80 -31.03 -14.33
C GLU A 55 15.07 -31.82 -14.66
N GLU A 56 15.12 -32.53 -15.79
CA GLU A 56 16.31 -33.22 -16.28
C GLU A 56 17.36 -32.26 -16.89
N THR A 57 16.93 -31.11 -17.40
CA THR A 57 17.83 -30.10 -17.98
C THR A 57 18.50 -29.25 -16.90
N LEU A 58 17.82 -29.00 -15.78
CA LEU A 58 18.31 -28.17 -14.67
C LEU A 58 19.68 -28.57 -14.09
N PRO A 59 19.99 -29.87 -13.87
CA PRO A 59 21.30 -30.31 -13.39
C PRO A 59 22.49 -29.76 -14.18
N PHE A 60 22.37 -29.61 -15.50
CA PHE A 60 23.43 -29.02 -16.34
C PHE A 60 23.71 -27.56 -16.00
N TRP A 61 22.65 -26.81 -15.65
CA TRP A 61 22.72 -25.40 -15.28
C TRP A 61 23.16 -25.18 -13.83
N VAL A 62 22.71 -26.05 -12.93
CA VAL A 62 23.21 -26.09 -11.54
C VAL A 62 24.69 -26.39 -11.50
N LYS A 63 25.15 -27.37 -12.31
CA LYS A 63 26.57 -27.71 -12.44
C LYS A 63 27.41 -26.59 -13.08
N ALA A 64 26.78 -25.70 -13.85
CA ALA A 64 27.42 -24.53 -14.42
C ALA A 64 27.46 -23.30 -13.48
N GLY A 65 26.90 -23.41 -12.26
CA GLY A 65 26.87 -22.31 -11.30
C GLY A 65 25.99 -21.12 -11.73
N VAL A 66 25.09 -21.31 -12.70
CA VAL A 66 24.27 -20.23 -13.27
C VAL A 66 22.90 -20.17 -12.58
N PRO A 67 22.45 -19.00 -12.09
CA PRO A 67 21.10 -18.84 -11.54
C PRO A 67 20.02 -19.11 -12.60
N THR A 68 19.09 -20.03 -12.31
CA THR A 68 18.04 -20.45 -13.26
C THR A 68 16.66 -19.86 -12.93
N GLN A 69 15.83 -19.69 -13.94
CA GLN A 69 14.41 -19.35 -13.79
C GLN A 69 13.62 -20.46 -13.06
N GLU A 70 12.47 -20.11 -12.48
CA GLU A 70 11.58 -21.09 -11.84
C GLU A 70 11.12 -22.18 -12.83
N VAL A 71 11.00 -23.42 -12.36
CA VAL A 71 10.58 -24.59 -13.16
C VAL A 71 9.29 -24.31 -13.93
N ARG A 72 8.33 -23.61 -13.31
CA ARG A 72 7.07 -23.23 -13.95
C ARG A 72 7.29 -22.35 -15.19
N ASN A 73 8.14 -21.33 -15.09
CA ASN A 73 8.41 -20.40 -16.18
C ASN A 73 9.18 -21.06 -17.32
N ALA A 74 10.17 -21.91 -16.98
CA ALA A 74 10.89 -22.73 -17.95
C ALA A 74 9.96 -23.73 -18.65
N THR A 75 9.05 -24.37 -17.91
CA THR A 75 8.04 -25.28 -18.47
C THR A 75 7.13 -24.54 -19.46
N ASP A 76 6.64 -23.35 -19.08
CA ASP A 76 5.79 -22.54 -19.95
C ASP A 76 6.55 -22.04 -21.20
N ALA A 77 7.85 -21.79 -21.10
CA ALA A 77 8.72 -21.47 -22.23
C ALA A 77 8.90 -22.65 -23.19
N LEU A 78 9.08 -23.87 -22.67
CA LEU A 78 9.16 -25.09 -23.48
C LEU A 78 7.83 -25.38 -24.17
N LEU A 79 6.70 -25.16 -23.49
CA LEU A 79 5.37 -25.29 -24.10
C LEU A 79 5.10 -24.24 -25.18
N ARG A 80 5.65 -23.01 -25.06
CA ARG A 80 5.63 -22.02 -26.16
C ARG A 80 6.44 -22.49 -27.36
N LEU A 81 7.65 -22.98 -27.12
CA LEU A 81 8.51 -23.53 -28.18
C LEU A 81 7.85 -24.73 -28.88
N HIS A 82 7.17 -25.60 -28.13
CA HIS A 82 6.37 -26.69 -28.69
C HIS A 82 5.22 -26.16 -29.58
N ARG A 83 4.51 -25.12 -29.15
CA ARG A 83 3.45 -24.50 -29.96
C ARG A 83 3.99 -23.89 -31.26
N ASP A 84 5.15 -23.23 -31.21
CA ASP A 84 5.84 -22.71 -32.39
C ASP A 84 6.13 -23.85 -33.37
N TYR A 85 6.68 -24.96 -32.88
CA TYR A 85 6.94 -26.16 -33.68
C TYR A 85 5.68 -26.75 -34.33
N VAL A 86 4.60 -26.93 -33.55
CA VAL A 86 3.32 -27.45 -34.07
C VAL A 86 2.75 -26.52 -35.15
N SER A 87 2.87 -25.21 -34.96
CA SER A 87 2.45 -24.21 -35.95
C SER A 87 3.23 -24.32 -37.27
N LEU A 88 4.55 -24.54 -37.18
CA LEU A 88 5.40 -24.76 -38.36
C LEU A 88 5.02 -26.07 -39.07
N LYS A 89 4.80 -27.15 -38.30
CA LYS A 89 4.40 -28.46 -38.84
C LYS A 89 3.03 -28.40 -39.54
N LYS A 90 2.07 -27.62 -39.04
CA LYS A 90 0.78 -27.38 -39.71
C LYS A 90 0.93 -26.66 -41.06
N ASN A 91 2.01 -25.92 -41.26
CA ASN A 91 2.30 -25.14 -42.47
C ASN A 91 3.45 -25.74 -43.29
N ILE A 92 3.70 -27.05 -43.18
CA ILE A 92 4.82 -27.74 -43.83
C ILE A 92 4.80 -27.68 -45.36
N ASN A 93 3.60 -27.61 -45.97
CA ASN A 93 3.44 -27.54 -47.43
C ASN A 93 3.34 -26.10 -47.96
N ARG A 94 3.31 -25.08 -47.08
CA ARG A 94 3.22 -23.67 -47.51
C ARG A 94 4.59 -23.16 -47.92
N THR A 95 4.67 -22.64 -49.14
CA THR A 95 5.89 -22.05 -49.73
C THR A 95 5.79 -20.53 -49.77
N GLY A 96 6.91 -19.83 -49.59
CA GLY A 96 6.99 -18.38 -49.68
C GLY A 96 7.91 -17.81 -48.61
N LYS A 97 8.56 -16.69 -48.93
CA LYS A 97 9.65 -16.08 -48.13
C LYS A 97 9.37 -16.05 -46.62
N ILE A 98 8.16 -15.65 -46.21
CA ILE A 98 7.77 -15.58 -44.78
C ILE A 98 7.82 -16.95 -44.08
N TYR A 99 7.41 -18.02 -44.76
CA TYR A 99 7.43 -19.37 -44.20
C TYR A 99 8.84 -19.97 -44.20
N ASP A 100 9.64 -19.64 -45.21
CA ASP A 100 11.05 -20.06 -45.30
C ASP A 100 11.90 -19.36 -44.23
N ASP A 101 11.72 -18.05 -44.04
CA ASP A 101 12.37 -17.27 -42.98
C ASP A 101 12.01 -17.82 -41.57
N ARG A 102 10.74 -18.19 -41.35
CA ARG A 102 10.31 -18.79 -40.08
C ARG A 102 10.89 -20.19 -39.84
N ARG A 103 11.08 -20.99 -40.90
CA ARG A 103 11.75 -22.29 -40.80
C ARG A 103 13.23 -22.11 -40.46
N GLN A 104 13.89 -21.17 -41.12
CA GLN A 104 15.29 -20.86 -40.87
C GLN A 104 15.49 -20.32 -39.44
N ASP A 105 14.66 -19.38 -38.98
CA ASP A 105 14.71 -18.88 -37.59
C ASP A 105 14.55 -20.01 -36.57
N PHE A 106 13.62 -20.94 -36.81
CA PHE A 106 13.45 -22.09 -35.92
C PHE A 106 14.66 -23.03 -35.96
N GLN A 107 15.23 -23.33 -37.12
CA GLN A 107 16.47 -24.13 -37.24
C GLN A 107 17.67 -23.46 -36.55
N ASP A 108 17.79 -22.14 -36.67
CA ASP A 108 18.83 -21.36 -36.00
C ASP A 108 18.64 -21.40 -34.48
N ARG A 109 17.39 -21.41 -33.98
CA ARG A 109 17.10 -21.59 -32.55
C ARG A 109 17.46 -22.99 -32.06
N LEU A 110 17.26 -24.04 -32.87
CA LEU A 110 17.59 -25.41 -32.49
C LEU A 110 19.08 -25.62 -32.21
N SER A 111 19.96 -24.90 -32.91
CA SER A 111 21.41 -24.96 -32.74
C SER A 111 21.95 -24.08 -31.60
N ARG A 112 21.08 -23.31 -30.93
CA ARG A 112 21.42 -22.49 -29.76
C ARG A 112 21.16 -23.23 -28.45
N THR A 113 21.90 -22.83 -27.41
CA THR A 113 21.71 -23.27 -26.03
C THR A 113 20.28 -22.92 -25.56
N TYR A 114 19.60 -23.88 -24.95
CA TYR A 114 18.27 -23.63 -24.38
C TYR A 114 18.40 -22.89 -23.06
N ASP A 115 18.34 -21.56 -23.12
CA ASP A 115 18.70 -20.70 -22.00
C ASP A 115 17.70 -20.80 -20.83
N LEU A 116 18.19 -21.32 -19.70
CA LEU A 116 17.44 -21.40 -18.44
C LEU A 116 17.84 -20.33 -17.43
N ALA A 117 18.77 -19.43 -17.77
CA ALA A 117 19.21 -18.38 -16.86
C ALA A 117 18.08 -17.40 -16.49
N THR A 118 18.14 -16.82 -15.29
CA THR A 118 17.29 -15.66 -14.96
C THR A 118 17.69 -14.45 -15.81
N VAL A 119 16.74 -13.54 -16.07
CA VAL A 119 16.99 -12.31 -16.86
C VAL A 119 18.14 -11.48 -16.27
N ASP A 120 18.35 -11.55 -14.97
CA ASP A 120 19.39 -10.86 -14.22
C ASP A 120 20.60 -11.75 -13.83
N ALA A 121 20.72 -12.95 -14.37
CA ALA A 121 21.74 -13.92 -13.98
C ALA A 121 23.17 -13.35 -14.09
N VAL A 122 23.49 -12.67 -15.19
CA VAL A 122 24.80 -12.03 -15.41
C VAL A 122 25.07 -10.96 -14.35
N SER A 123 24.11 -10.08 -14.10
CA SER A 123 24.24 -9.00 -13.11
C SER A 123 24.41 -9.55 -11.70
N ARG A 124 23.65 -10.59 -11.34
CA ARG A 124 23.77 -11.27 -10.03
C ARG A 124 25.14 -11.91 -9.85
N MET A 125 25.62 -12.64 -10.86
CA MET A 125 26.94 -13.27 -10.83
C MET A 125 28.06 -12.22 -10.72
N GLU A 126 27.98 -11.12 -11.50
CA GLU A 126 28.95 -10.01 -11.41
C GLU A 126 28.95 -9.32 -10.05
N GLU A 127 27.78 -9.16 -9.43
CA GLU A 127 27.64 -8.58 -8.10
C GLU A 127 28.18 -9.51 -7.00
N GLU A 128 27.92 -10.81 -7.07
CA GLU A 128 28.47 -11.80 -6.14
C GLU A 128 30.00 -11.91 -6.25
N ILE A 129 30.55 -11.82 -7.46
CA ILE A 129 32.00 -11.75 -7.70
C ILE A 129 32.61 -10.52 -7.02
N LYS A 130 31.95 -9.35 -7.09
CA LYS A 130 32.40 -8.11 -6.42
C LYS A 130 32.38 -8.24 -4.90
N LYS A 131 31.37 -8.91 -4.34
CA LYS A 131 31.19 -9.08 -2.88
C LYS A 131 32.09 -10.16 -2.28
N THR A 132 32.59 -11.11 -3.08
CA THR A 132 33.40 -12.24 -2.60
C THR A 132 34.84 -11.81 -2.27
N LYS A 133 35.24 -12.00 -1.02
CA LYS A 133 36.61 -11.69 -0.52
C LYS A 133 37.60 -12.85 -0.68
N ASP A 134 37.11 -14.08 -0.81
CA ASP A 134 37.95 -15.26 -1.03
C ASP A 134 38.43 -15.30 -2.49
N LEU A 135 39.75 -15.16 -2.69
CA LEU A 135 40.38 -15.08 -4.01
C LEU A 135 40.17 -16.35 -4.84
N LYS A 136 40.21 -17.53 -4.22
CA LYS A 136 40.07 -18.81 -4.92
C LYS A 136 38.61 -19.00 -5.37
N ARG A 137 37.67 -18.67 -4.50
CA ARG A 137 36.24 -18.69 -4.83
C ARG A 137 35.87 -17.65 -5.88
N LYS A 138 36.44 -16.45 -5.77
CA LYS A 138 36.22 -15.36 -6.74
C LYS A 138 36.71 -15.75 -8.14
N ALA A 139 37.86 -16.42 -8.25
CA ALA A 139 38.36 -16.93 -9.52
C ALA A 139 37.41 -17.96 -10.16
N ALA A 140 36.92 -18.94 -9.38
CA ALA A 140 35.95 -19.93 -9.86
C ALA A 140 34.65 -19.28 -10.37
N MET A 141 34.09 -18.31 -9.65
CA MET A 141 32.86 -17.62 -10.08
C MET A 141 33.06 -16.77 -11.35
N VAL A 142 34.27 -16.23 -11.56
CA VAL A 142 34.63 -15.55 -12.81
C VAL A 142 34.71 -16.54 -13.97
N GLU A 143 35.26 -17.73 -13.74
CA GLU A 143 35.29 -18.82 -14.72
C GLU A 143 33.88 -19.30 -15.10
N ASP A 144 32.99 -19.47 -14.12
CA ASP A 144 31.58 -19.85 -14.36
C ASP A 144 30.83 -18.80 -15.20
N LEU A 145 31.02 -17.52 -14.88
CA LEU A 145 30.43 -16.41 -15.65
C LEU A 145 30.97 -16.35 -17.09
N GLN A 146 32.27 -16.59 -17.27
CA GLN A 146 32.89 -16.68 -18.59
C GLN A 146 32.39 -17.89 -19.38
N PHE A 147 32.27 -19.05 -18.71
CA PHE A 147 31.71 -20.26 -19.31
C PHE A 147 30.28 -20.02 -19.80
N TYR A 148 29.41 -19.40 -18.99
CA TYR A 148 28.05 -19.07 -19.40
C TYR A 148 28.02 -18.17 -20.64
N LYS A 149 28.77 -17.05 -20.64
CA LYS A 149 28.87 -16.15 -21.82
C LYS A 149 29.36 -16.91 -23.06
N GLN A 150 30.37 -17.77 -22.92
CA GLN A 150 30.85 -18.62 -24.01
C GLN A 150 29.78 -19.61 -24.50
N GLN A 151 29.00 -20.23 -23.62
CA GLN A 151 27.96 -21.19 -24.00
C GLN A 151 26.76 -20.55 -24.72
N ILE A 152 26.46 -19.27 -24.45
CA ILE A 152 25.40 -18.53 -25.16
C ILE A 152 25.89 -18.02 -26.52
N GLU A 153 27.11 -17.51 -26.62
CA GLU A 153 27.62 -16.86 -27.84
C GLU A 153 28.32 -17.82 -28.82
N THR A 154 29.30 -18.59 -28.35
CA THR A 154 30.24 -19.33 -29.22
C THR A 154 30.27 -20.84 -28.97
N ARG A 155 29.58 -21.32 -27.93
CA ARG A 155 29.55 -22.71 -27.43
C ARG A 155 30.94 -23.34 -27.23
N LYS A 156 31.92 -22.54 -26.79
CA LYS A 156 33.28 -22.97 -26.42
C LYS A 156 33.34 -23.41 -24.95
N GLY A 157 34.16 -24.42 -24.64
CA GLY A 157 34.31 -25.00 -23.29
C GLY A 157 33.35 -26.17 -22.94
N THR A 158 33.68 -26.94 -21.91
CA THR A 158 32.92 -28.09 -21.38
C THR A 158 32.95 -28.13 -19.84
N LEU A 159 31.87 -28.60 -19.21
CA LEU A 159 31.71 -28.77 -17.75
C LEU A 159 32.73 -29.78 -17.19
N GLY A 160 33.47 -29.39 -16.15
CA GLY A 160 34.43 -30.24 -15.43
C GLY A 160 33.80 -31.23 -14.43
N ASN A 161 34.62 -31.92 -13.64
CA ASN A 161 34.17 -32.80 -12.56
C ASN A 161 33.82 -31.99 -11.29
N VAL A 162 32.79 -32.41 -10.56
CA VAL A 162 32.24 -31.71 -9.38
C VAL A 162 33.19 -31.83 -8.17
N ASP A 163 33.45 -30.73 -7.48
CA ASP A 163 34.29 -30.67 -6.27
C ASP A 163 33.61 -31.44 -5.09
N PRO A 164 34.29 -32.40 -4.43
CA PRO A 164 33.75 -33.17 -3.30
C PRO A 164 33.20 -32.33 -2.13
N LEU A 165 33.65 -31.07 -1.97
CA LEU A 165 33.14 -30.16 -0.94
C LEU A 165 31.71 -29.68 -1.23
N GLU A 166 31.33 -29.59 -2.50
CA GLU A 166 30.01 -29.11 -2.92
C GLU A 166 28.93 -30.18 -2.77
N ILE A 167 29.29 -31.45 -3.05
CA ILE A 167 28.46 -32.63 -2.77
C ILE A 167 28.16 -32.74 -1.27
N LYS A 168 29.13 -32.45 -0.40
CA LYS A 168 28.93 -32.44 1.05
C LYS A 168 27.94 -31.37 1.50
N LYS A 169 27.89 -30.23 0.81
CA LYS A 169 26.96 -29.12 1.11
C LYS A 169 25.54 -29.45 0.62
N MET A 170 25.39 -29.98 -0.59
CA MET A 170 24.09 -30.42 -1.11
C MET A 170 23.46 -31.51 -0.25
N LYS A 171 24.24 -32.52 0.16
CA LYS A 171 23.77 -33.57 1.09
C LYS A 171 23.37 -33.03 2.47
N ARG A 172 23.90 -31.87 2.88
CA ARG A 172 23.55 -31.21 4.15
C ARG A 172 22.24 -30.43 4.03
N ASP A 173 22.01 -29.79 2.88
CA ASP A 173 20.79 -29.07 2.57
C ASP A 173 19.61 -30.02 2.28
N GLU A 174 19.84 -31.16 1.61
CA GLU A 174 18.85 -32.24 1.46
C GLU A 174 18.43 -32.83 2.81
N ARG A 175 19.40 -33.11 3.71
CA ARG A 175 19.07 -33.56 5.08
C ARG A 175 18.28 -32.53 5.87
N LYS A 176 18.43 -31.25 5.56
CA LYS A 176 17.69 -30.17 6.21
C LYS A 176 16.25 -30.10 5.69
N LYS A 177 16.07 -30.20 4.36
CA LYS A 177 14.74 -30.28 3.72
C LYS A 177 13.98 -31.53 4.14
N GLU A 178 14.65 -32.68 4.23
CA GLU A 178 14.01 -33.93 4.67
C GLU A 178 13.57 -33.85 6.14
N LYS A 179 14.38 -33.21 7.01
CA LYS A 179 13.98 -32.94 8.40
C LYS A 179 12.78 -32.00 8.50
N GLU A 180 12.70 -30.97 7.66
CA GLU A 180 11.54 -30.07 7.61
C GLU A 180 10.28 -30.81 7.12
N ARG A 181 10.42 -31.70 6.13
CA ARG A 181 9.30 -32.50 5.62
C ARG A 181 8.78 -33.49 6.66
N ILE A 182 9.67 -34.21 7.34
CA ILE A 182 9.32 -35.12 8.45
C ILE A 182 8.65 -34.35 9.60
N LEU A 183 9.10 -33.12 9.88
CA LEU A 183 8.50 -32.29 10.92
C LEU A 183 7.08 -31.81 10.53
N GLN A 184 6.86 -31.49 9.25
CA GLN A 184 5.54 -31.13 8.73
C GLN A 184 4.58 -32.32 8.72
N GLU A 185 5.06 -33.53 8.36
CA GLU A 185 4.25 -34.76 8.41
C GLU A 185 3.85 -35.10 9.86
N LYS A 186 4.80 -35.02 10.82
CA LYS A 186 4.48 -35.20 12.25
C LYS A 186 3.49 -34.17 12.77
N TYR A 187 3.62 -32.91 12.36
CA TYR A 187 2.68 -31.86 12.74
C TYR A 187 1.28 -32.10 12.16
N HIS A 188 1.19 -32.67 10.95
CA HIS A 188 -0.07 -33.03 10.33
C HIS A 188 -0.73 -34.24 10.99
N GLU A 189 0.04 -35.27 11.36
CA GLU A 189 -0.44 -36.43 12.13
C GLU A 189 -0.90 -36.06 13.54
N GLU A 190 -0.17 -35.19 14.25
CA GLU A 190 -0.58 -34.69 15.57
C GLU A 190 -1.87 -33.86 15.49
N LYS A 191 -2.01 -33.05 14.43
CA LYS A 191 -3.23 -32.27 14.19
C LYS A 191 -4.44 -33.17 13.94
N MET A 192 -4.28 -34.22 13.11
CA MET A 192 -5.34 -35.18 12.83
C MET A 192 -5.74 -35.97 14.08
N LYS A 193 -4.77 -36.37 14.93
CA LYS A 193 -5.05 -37.01 16.23
C LYS A 193 -5.79 -36.10 17.22
N CYS A 194 -5.46 -34.81 17.25
CA CYS A 194 -6.20 -33.82 18.06
C CYS A 194 -7.64 -33.63 17.56
N GLU A 195 -7.85 -33.57 16.24
CA GLU A 195 -9.19 -33.41 15.65
C GLU A 195 -10.07 -34.67 15.84
N GLU A 196 -9.48 -35.87 15.84
CA GLU A 196 -10.19 -37.13 16.11
C GLU A 196 -10.55 -37.27 17.60
N SER A 197 -9.69 -36.77 18.50
CA SER A 197 -9.92 -36.73 19.94
C SER A 197 -11.03 -35.73 20.33
N MET A 198 -11.17 -34.64 19.58
CA MET A 198 -12.22 -33.63 19.80
C MET A 198 -13.62 -34.08 19.38
N LYS A 199 -13.77 -35.16 18.59
CA LYS A 199 -15.08 -35.67 18.14
C LYS A 199 -15.76 -36.62 19.13
N LYS A 200 -15.12 -36.98 20.25
CA LYS A 200 -15.55 -38.11 21.09
C LYS A 200 -15.85 -37.82 22.56
N VAL A 201 -16.05 -36.56 22.95
CA VAL A 201 -16.37 -36.24 24.35
C VAL A 201 -17.67 -35.43 24.43
N ASP A 202 -18.74 -36.12 24.87
CA ASP A 202 -19.96 -35.52 25.40
C ASP A 202 -19.66 -34.91 26.77
N TRP A 203 -20.18 -33.70 26.99
CA TRP A 203 -19.97 -32.93 28.21
C TRP A 203 -20.91 -33.39 29.33
N VAL A 204 -20.34 -33.80 30.46
CA VAL A 204 -21.03 -33.80 31.76
C VAL A 204 -20.15 -33.08 32.79
N ASP A 205 -20.68 -31.98 33.31
CA ASP A 205 -20.16 -31.21 34.44
C ASP A 205 -20.23 -32.02 35.74
N VAL A 206 -19.10 -32.21 36.45
CA VAL A 206 -19.07 -32.24 37.93
C VAL A 206 -17.72 -31.75 38.46
N LYS A 207 -17.80 -30.97 39.53
CA LYS A 207 -16.75 -30.42 40.39
C LYS A 207 -15.89 -31.46 41.13
N GLU A 208 -14.77 -30.92 41.64
CA GLU A 208 -14.03 -31.27 42.87
C GLU A 208 -12.91 -32.33 42.85
N GLU A 209 -11.75 -31.82 43.30
CA GLU A 209 -10.68 -32.42 44.12
C GLU A 209 -9.91 -33.65 43.60
N LEU A 210 -8.60 -33.46 43.43
CA LEU A 210 -7.59 -34.51 43.24
C LEU A 210 -6.62 -34.49 44.42
N PRO A 211 -6.46 -35.62 45.14
CA PRO A 211 -5.24 -35.96 45.84
C PRO A 211 -4.30 -36.80 44.95
N ASP A 212 -3.01 -36.65 45.25
CA ASP A 212 -1.83 -37.31 44.68
C ASP A 212 -1.94 -38.84 44.57
N GLU A 213 -1.31 -39.44 43.54
CA GLU A 213 -0.42 -40.59 43.71
C GLU A 213 0.41 -40.91 42.45
N ASP A 214 1.65 -41.32 42.70
CA ASP A 214 2.80 -41.43 41.81
C ASP A 214 2.80 -42.61 40.81
N LEU A 215 3.50 -42.38 39.69
CA LEU A 215 4.00 -43.41 38.77
C LEU A 215 5.18 -44.18 39.38
N PRO A 216 5.34 -45.49 39.14
CA PRO A 216 6.59 -46.18 39.40
C PRO A 216 7.38 -46.42 38.11
N GLU A 217 8.61 -45.90 38.05
CA GLU A 217 9.66 -46.47 37.22
C GLU A 217 10.76 -47.04 38.14
N SER A 218 11.06 -48.32 37.96
CA SER A 218 12.08 -49.05 38.70
C SER A 218 13.31 -49.27 37.83
N ARG A 219 14.49 -49.06 38.43
CA ARG A 219 15.76 -49.82 38.32
C ARG A 219 16.89 -48.94 38.85
N GLU A 220 17.28 -49.16 40.11
CA GLU A 220 18.52 -49.90 40.50
C GLU A 220 19.80 -49.25 39.91
N LYS A 221 20.81 -48.82 40.67
CA LYS A 221 21.24 -49.19 42.02
C LYS A 221 22.39 -48.29 42.48
N ASP A 222 22.66 -48.39 43.78
CA ASP A 222 23.93 -48.20 44.48
C ASP A 222 24.31 -46.80 44.98
N GLU A 223 23.88 -46.64 46.23
CA GLU A 223 24.37 -45.79 47.31
C GLU A 223 25.89 -45.88 47.46
N ASP A 224 26.60 -44.76 47.30
CA ASP A 224 27.71 -44.36 48.18
C ASP A 224 28.24 -42.96 47.81
N PHE A 225 27.37 -41.96 47.90
CA PHE A 225 27.76 -40.59 48.26
C PHE A 225 26.51 -39.83 48.72
N LYS A 226 26.35 -39.60 50.03
CA LYS A 226 25.33 -38.68 50.54
C LYS A 226 25.74 -37.26 50.20
N MET A 227 25.36 -36.78 49.01
CA MET A 227 25.20 -35.35 48.80
C MET A 227 23.85 -34.96 49.39
N GLU A 228 23.83 -34.02 50.33
CA GLU A 228 22.60 -33.36 50.76
C GLU A 228 21.93 -32.74 49.52
N ASN A 229 20.97 -33.47 48.95
CA ASN A 229 20.08 -32.91 47.96
C ASN A 229 19.13 -31.95 48.68
N ASN A 230 19.60 -30.71 48.83
CA ASN A 230 18.73 -29.56 48.94
C ASN A 230 17.97 -29.43 47.60
N TYR A 231 16.92 -30.23 47.41
CA TYR A 231 15.88 -29.94 46.43
C TYR A 231 15.14 -28.68 46.90
N LEU A 232 15.77 -27.52 46.72
CA LEU A 232 15.08 -26.25 46.75
C LEU A 232 13.98 -26.35 45.69
N LYS A 233 12.71 -26.39 46.13
CA LYS A 233 11.53 -26.19 45.26
C LYS A 233 11.87 -25.05 44.31
N ARG A 234 11.99 -25.35 43.01
CA ARG A 234 12.37 -24.36 41.99
C ARG A 234 11.30 -23.27 42.03
N LYS A 235 11.61 -22.11 42.63
CA LYS A 235 10.70 -20.96 42.66
C LYS A 235 10.22 -20.68 41.23
N VAL A 236 8.91 -20.69 41.02
CA VAL A 236 8.31 -20.27 39.76
C VAL A 236 8.68 -18.79 39.59
N LYS A 237 9.45 -18.49 38.54
CA LYS A 237 9.85 -17.11 38.27
C LYS A 237 8.62 -16.30 37.90
N THR A 238 8.51 -15.09 38.42
CA THR A 238 7.45 -14.15 38.05
C THR A 238 7.59 -13.76 36.59
N ASP A 239 6.54 -13.95 35.81
CA ASP A 239 6.49 -13.49 34.41
C ASP A 239 6.02 -12.04 34.36
N VAL A 240 6.93 -11.16 33.91
CA VAL A 240 6.69 -9.71 33.80
C VAL A 240 6.40 -9.29 32.36
N LEU A 241 6.55 -10.19 31.38
CA LEU A 241 6.48 -9.89 29.95
C LEU A 241 5.04 -9.98 29.41
N THR A 242 4.17 -9.12 29.93
CA THR A 242 2.77 -9.04 29.49
C THR A 242 2.65 -8.52 28.04
N PRO A 243 1.57 -8.85 27.30
CA PRO A 243 1.34 -8.32 25.95
C PRO A 243 1.43 -6.78 25.88
N THR A 244 0.89 -6.07 26.88
CA THR A 244 0.96 -4.61 26.98
C THR A 244 2.39 -4.11 27.16
N LEU A 245 3.20 -4.77 28.00
CA LEU A 245 4.61 -4.39 28.15
C LEU A 245 5.36 -4.60 26.83
N LEU A 246 5.16 -5.76 26.18
CA LEU A 246 5.81 -6.07 24.90
C LEU A 246 5.45 -5.06 23.81
N ALA A 247 4.18 -4.69 23.70
CA ALA A 247 3.71 -3.68 22.75
C ALA A 247 4.30 -2.29 23.04
N SER A 248 4.41 -1.90 24.31
CA SER A 248 5.08 -0.66 24.72
C SER A 248 6.57 -0.66 24.38
N LEU A 249 7.27 -1.78 24.62
CA LEU A 249 8.69 -1.92 24.26
C LEU A 249 8.89 -1.82 22.73
N ASP A 250 7.98 -2.41 21.95
CA ASP A 250 7.97 -2.32 20.50
C ASP A 250 7.68 -0.90 20.02
N ARG A 251 6.66 -0.22 20.55
CA ARG A 251 6.32 1.18 20.23
C ARG A 251 7.46 2.15 20.53
N ASN A 252 8.26 1.89 21.56
CA ASN A 252 9.43 2.71 21.91
C ASN A 252 10.70 2.31 21.14
N ALA A 253 10.58 1.43 20.14
CA ALA A 253 11.69 0.96 19.30
C ALA A 253 12.88 0.39 20.11
N LEU A 254 12.60 -0.23 21.26
CA LEU A 254 13.64 -0.79 22.13
C LEU A 254 14.10 -2.15 21.60
N THR A 255 15.38 -2.27 21.24
CA THR A 255 15.99 -3.57 20.90
C THR A 255 15.92 -4.53 22.08
N ASP A 256 15.99 -5.85 21.86
CA ASP A 256 15.90 -6.83 22.96
C ASP A 256 16.91 -6.58 24.08
N ARG A 257 18.10 -6.03 23.75
CA ARG A 257 19.12 -5.65 24.74
C ARG A 257 18.72 -4.41 25.54
N LYS A 258 18.17 -3.39 24.87
CA LYS A 258 17.69 -2.17 25.54
C LYS A 258 16.49 -2.49 26.41
N ALA A 259 15.53 -3.25 25.90
CA ALA A 259 14.38 -3.75 26.65
C ALA A 259 14.81 -4.55 27.90
N LEU A 260 15.75 -5.49 27.76
CA LEU A 260 16.30 -6.22 28.90
C LEU A 260 16.85 -5.27 29.96
N ARG A 261 17.69 -4.32 29.57
CA ARG A 261 18.30 -3.36 30.49
C ARG A 261 17.24 -2.53 31.21
N THR A 262 16.32 -1.93 30.47
CA THR A 262 15.25 -1.09 31.03
C THR A 262 14.38 -1.88 32.00
N VAL A 263 13.85 -3.04 31.59
CA VAL A 263 12.97 -3.85 32.44
C VAL A 263 13.72 -4.39 33.68
N SER A 264 15.00 -4.74 33.54
CA SER A 264 15.81 -5.22 34.69
C SER A 264 16.08 -4.09 35.69
N GLU A 265 16.46 -2.90 35.22
CA GLU A 265 16.71 -1.74 36.07
C GLU A 265 15.42 -1.30 36.78
N THR A 266 14.28 -1.29 36.08
CA THR A 266 12.97 -0.99 36.67
C THR A 266 12.57 -2.03 37.71
N ALA A 267 12.69 -3.33 37.42
CA ALA A 267 12.37 -4.39 38.37
C ALA A 267 13.23 -4.28 39.64
N SER A 268 14.53 -4.01 39.49
CA SER A 268 15.44 -3.81 40.62
C SER A 268 15.06 -2.57 41.45
N ALA A 269 14.71 -1.45 40.80
CA ALA A 269 14.29 -0.22 41.47
C ALA A 269 12.98 -0.37 42.25
N LEU A 270 12.09 -1.27 41.80
CA LEU A 270 10.84 -1.62 42.47
C LEU A 270 11.01 -2.69 43.57
N GLY A 271 12.25 -3.13 43.83
CA GLY A 271 12.57 -4.07 44.91
C GLY A 271 12.46 -5.55 44.54
N HIS A 272 12.36 -5.90 43.25
CA HIS A 272 12.35 -7.29 42.80
C HIS A 272 13.78 -7.84 42.62
N ASP A 273 14.04 -9.06 43.11
CA ASP A 273 15.28 -9.80 42.79
C ASP A 273 15.19 -10.35 41.35
N LEU A 274 16.13 -9.97 40.50
CA LEU A 274 16.21 -10.42 39.10
C LEU A 274 16.33 -11.95 38.96
N LYS A 275 16.79 -12.67 40.00
CA LYS A 275 16.82 -14.14 39.98
C LYS A 275 15.42 -14.75 39.97
N ASP A 276 14.47 -14.06 40.59
CA ASP A 276 13.07 -14.48 40.74
C ASP A 276 12.19 -14.00 39.57
N VAL A 277 12.73 -13.23 38.62
CA VAL A 277 12.00 -12.72 37.44
C VAL A 277 12.37 -13.50 36.18
N ASN A 278 11.37 -13.85 35.35
CA ASN A 278 11.59 -14.51 34.06
C ASN A 278 12.06 -13.51 32.99
N LEU A 279 13.29 -13.03 33.13
CA LEU A 279 13.82 -11.97 32.28
C LEU A 279 15.20 -12.33 31.71
N SER A 280 15.25 -12.55 30.41
CA SER A 280 16.49 -12.70 29.64
C SER A 280 16.30 -12.14 28.24
N ARG A 281 17.40 -11.82 27.54
CA ARG A 281 17.32 -11.37 26.14
C ARG A 281 16.56 -12.39 25.27
N SER A 282 16.85 -13.68 25.44
CA SER A 282 16.20 -14.75 24.68
C SER A 282 14.73 -14.94 25.07
N THR A 283 14.38 -14.71 26.33
CA THR A 283 12.98 -14.73 26.78
C THR A 283 12.19 -13.59 26.14
N ILE A 284 12.69 -12.35 26.24
CA ILE A 284 12.07 -11.17 25.61
C ILE A 284 11.88 -11.40 24.11
N ARG A 285 12.91 -11.90 23.42
CA ARG A 285 12.82 -12.18 21.99
C ARG A 285 11.70 -13.18 21.68
N ARG A 286 11.66 -14.33 22.36
CA ARG A 286 10.62 -15.35 22.12
C ARG A 286 9.21 -14.83 22.40
N TYR A 287 9.04 -14.08 23.49
CA TYR A 287 7.75 -13.47 23.85
C TYR A 287 7.31 -12.44 22.81
N ARG A 288 8.24 -11.63 22.29
CA ARG A 288 7.97 -10.72 21.17
C ARG A 288 7.60 -11.46 19.89
N GLU A 289 8.33 -12.51 19.54
CA GLU A 289 8.03 -13.34 18.36
C GLU A 289 6.63 -13.95 18.46
N SER A 290 6.26 -14.48 19.63
CA SER A 290 4.92 -15.01 19.90
C SER A 290 3.85 -13.91 19.87
N SER A 291 4.06 -12.77 20.53
CA SER A 291 3.11 -11.66 20.53
C SER A 291 2.85 -11.11 19.12
N ARG A 292 3.89 -10.98 18.30
CA ARG A 292 3.76 -10.52 16.90
C ARG A 292 3.06 -11.57 16.03
N ALA A 293 3.30 -12.86 16.25
CA ALA A 293 2.58 -13.92 15.54
C ALA A 293 1.09 -13.93 15.90
N ASN A 294 0.76 -13.74 17.19
CA ASN A 294 -0.62 -13.68 17.66
C ASN A 294 -1.39 -12.50 17.05
N ALA A 295 -0.74 -11.34 16.89
CA ALA A 295 -1.33 -10.17 16.25
C ALA A 295 -1.76 -10.39 14.78
N ARG A 296 -1.20 -11.41 14.11
CA ARG A 296 -1.51 -11.77 12.72
C ARG A 296 -2.51 -12.92 12.62
N GLY A 297 -2.51 -13.84 13.59
CA GLY A 297 -3.15 -15.15 13.50
C GLY A 297 -4.54 -15.28 14.15
N ARG A 298 -5.02 -14.27 14.86
CA ARG A 298 -6.39 -14.20 15.38
C ARG A 298 -6.95 -12.81 15.10
N LEU A 299 -8.22 -12.75 14.70
CA LEU A 299 -9.00 -11.54 14.97
C LEU A 299 -8.83 -11.29 16.47
N PRO A 300 -8.39 -10.10 16.90
CA PRO A 300 -8.27 -9.81 18.32
C PRO A 300 -9.56 -10.21 19.04
N ASP A 301 -9.49 -10.81 20.24
CA ASP A 301 -10.69 -11.20 21.00
C ASP A 301 -11.61 -9.97 21.28
N ASP A 302 -11.05 -8.76 21.13
CA ASP A 302 -11.66 -7.43 21.19
C ASP A 302 -11.95 -6.80 19.81
N PHE A 303 -12.01 -7.56 18.72
CA PHE A 303 -12.36 -7.03 17.40
C PHE A 303 -13.85 -6.63 17.33
N THR A 304 -14.12 -5.33 17.20
CA THR A 304 -15.47 -4.74 17.38
C THR A 304 -16.06 -4.07 16.12
N LEU A 305 -15.56 -4.35 14.90
CA LEU A 305 -16.06 -3.66 13.71
C LEU A 305 -17.39 -4.27 13.24
N ASP A 306 -18.52 -3.78 13.76
CA ASP A 306 -19.86 -4.35 13.52
C ASP A 306 -20.71 -3.62 12.46
N GLY A 307 -20.28 -2.44 12.01
CA GLY A 307 -21.01 -1.65 11.01
C GLY A 307 -20.52 -1.79 9.57
N PRO A 308 -21.13 -1.02 8.65
CA PRO A 308 -20.62 -0.81 7.30
C PRO A 308 -19.19 -0.26 7.33
N VAL A 309 -18.32 -0.80 6.49
CA VAL A 309 -16.89 -0.46 6.48
C VAL A 309 -16.49 0.27 5.22
N VAL A 310 -15.66 1.31 5.37
CA VAL A 310 -14.91 1.90 4.26
C VAL A 310 -13.46 1.44 4.34
N LEU A 311 -12.95 0.88 3.23
CA LEU A 311 -11.54 0.53 3.12
C LEU A 311 -10.74 1.72 2.61
N HIS A 312 -9.57 1.87 3.21
CA HIS A 312 -8.68 2.99 2.98
C HIS A 312 -7.27 2.49 2.74
N TRP A 313 -6.57 3.03 1.74
CA TRP A 313 -5.18 2.67 1.53
C TRP A 313 -4.29 3.83 1.07
N ASP A 314 -3.02 3.74 1.45
CA ASP A 314 -1.97 4.67 1.01
C ASP A 314 -0.63 3.95 0.86
N GLY A 315 0.15 4.38 -0.14
CA GLY A 315 1.41 3.76 -0.54
C GLY A 315 2.63 4.57 -0.10
N LYS A 316 3.71 3.88 0.26
CA LYS A 316 5.00 4.51 0.52
C LYS A 316 6.16 3.66 0.01
N ARG A 317 7.04 4.32 -0.75
CA ARG A 317 8.37 3.79 -1.10
C ARG A 317 9.35 3.95 0.05
N LEU A 318 9.92 2.84 0.49
CA LEU A 318 10.90 2.76 1.56
C LEU A 318 12.12 1.94 1.09
N GLU A 319 13.30 2.27 1.61
CA GLU A 319 14.53 1.57 1.27
C GLU A 319 14.76 0.39 2.23
N GLU A 320 14.88 -0.82 1.68
CA GLU A 320 15.11 -2.07 2.39
C GLU A 320 16.36 -2.76 1.82
N ASP A 321 17.41 -2.90 2.63
CA ASP A 321 18.69 -3.56 2.25
C ASP A 321 19.28 -3.07 0.90
N GLY A 322 19.13 -1.77 0.59
CA GLY A 322 19.65 -1.13 -0.62
C GLY A 322 18.72 -1.20 -1.84
N ALA A 323 17.50 -1.73 -1.69
CA ALA A 323 16.47 -1.75 -2.72
C ALA A 323 15.23 -0.93 -2.30
N TRP A 324 14.59 -0.28 -3.26
CA TRP A 324 13.33 0.42 -3.01
C TRP A 324 12.15 -0.56 -3.03
N VAL A 325 11.41 -0.61 -1.94
CA VAL A 325 10.23 -1.44 -1.75
C VAL A 325 9.01 -0.56 -1.60
N GLU A 326 7.92 -0.93 -2.28
CA GLU A 326 6.62 -0.30 -2.10
C GLU A 326 5.89 -0.98 -0.93
N ARG A 327 5.39 -0.19 0.02
CA ARG A 327 4.54 -0.67 1.11
C ARG A 327 3.19 -0.01 1.06
N LEU A 328 2.15 -0.81 1.18
CA LEU A 328 0.76 -0.37 1.18
C LEU A 328 0.19 -0.51 2.59
N VAL A 329 -0.24 0.61 3.13
CA VAL A 329 -1.02 0.67 4.35
C VAL A 329 -2.49 0.46 3.98
N VAL A 330 -3.19 -0.42 4.68
CA VAL A 330 -4.63 -0.63 4.51
C VAL A 330 -5.32 -0.51 5.87
N VAL A 331 -6.32 0.35 5.94
CA VAL A 331 -7.10 0.68 7.14
C VAL A 331 -8.58 0.46 6.82
N ALA A 332 -9.33 -0.10 7.76
CA ALA A 332 -10.78 -0.15 7.74
C ALA A 332 -11.35 0.93 8.66
N VAL A 333 -12.40 1.62 8.22
CA VAL A 333 -13.15 2.59 9.03
C VAL A 333 -14.57 2.06 9.20
N ASP A 334 -15.00 1.80 10.44
CA ASP A 334 -16.39 1.45 10.73
C ASP A 334 -17.23 2.73 10.81
N LEU A 335 -18.24 2.82 9.94
CA LEU A 335 -19.10 3.99 9.85
C LEU A 335 -20.06 4.13 11.04
N LYS A 336 -20.35 3.06 11.80
CA LYS A 336 -21.20 3.15 12.99
C LYS A 336 -20.45 3.78 14.16
N SER A 337 -19.29 3.24 14.51
CA SER A 337 -18.49 3.72 15.64
C SER A 337 -17.55 4.89 15.30
N GLY A 338 -17.21 5.08 14.03
CA GLY A 338 -16.12 5.97 13.59
C GLY A 338 -14.73 5.44 13.92
N SER A 339 -14.62 4.18 14.37
CA SER A 339 -13.34 3.57 14.73
C SER A 339 -12.54 3.17 13.49
N GLU A 340 -11.23 3.36 13.56
CA GLU A 340 -10.29 3.00 12.50
C GLU A 340 -9.51 1.76 12.92
N GLN A 341 -9.34 0.77 12.05
CA GLN A 341 -8.53 -0.42 12.28
C GLN A 341 -7.46 -0.58 11.21
N LEU A 342 -6.19 -0.63 11.61
CA LEU A 342 -5.11 -1.01 10.70
C LEU A 342 -5.25 -2.50 10.38
N LEU A 343 -5.49 -2.82 9.11
CA LEU A 343 -5.54 -4.20 8.63
C LEU A 343 -4.13 -4.72 8.33
N GLY A 344 -3.29 -3.84 7.77
CA GLY A 344 -1.90 -4.18 7.54
C GLY A 344 -1.04 -3.15 6.82
N ILE A 345 0.27 -3.42 6.80
CA ILE A 345 1.27 -2.64 6.06
C ILE A 345 2.06 -3.62 5.18
N VAL A 346 1.50 -3.90 4.01
CA VAL A 346 1.93 -5.02 3.15
C VAL A 346 3.00 -4.57 2.18
N ARG A 347 4.03 -5.39 2.01
CA ARG A 347 5.00 -5.24 0.92
C ARG A 347 4.35 -5.57 -0.43
N LEU A 348 4.39 -4.64 -1.38
CA LEU A 348 3.92 -4.87 -2.74
C LEU A 348 5.08 -5.23 -3.68
N PRO A 349 4.81 -6.01 -4.75
CA PRO A 349 5.79 -6.26 -5.81
C PRO A 349 6.02 -5.00 -6.67
N ASP A 350 4.98 -4.20 -6.88
CA ASP A 350 5.03 -2.92 -7.60
C ASP A 350 3.91 -1.97 -7.12
N GLY A 351 3.96 -0.71 -7.56
CA GLY A 351 2.95 0.31 -7.26
C GLY A 351 1.75 0.32 -8.20
N THR A 352 1.44 -0.79 -8.90
CA THR A 352 0.30 -0.82 -9.83
C THR A 352 -1.03 -0.94 -9.09
N GLY A 353 -2.11 -0.46 -9.72
CA GLY A 353 -3.46 -0.59 -9.17
C GLY A 353 -3.87 -2.03 -8.92
N LYS A 354 -3.34 -3.00 -9.69
CA LYS A 354 -3.59 -4.43 -9.47
C LYS A 354 -2.95 -4.93 -8.18
N SER A 355 -1.66 -4.66 -7.97
CA SER A 355 -0.96 -5.06 -6.75
C SER A 355 -1.61 -4.43 -5.51
N GLN A 356 -2.07 -3.18 -5.63
CA GLN A 356 -2.81 -2.50 -4.57
C GLN A 356 -4.16 -3.18 -4.29
N ALA A 357 -4.96 -3.45 -5.33
CA ALA A 357 -6.24 -4.13 -5.19
C ALA A 357 -6.12 -5.53 -4.60
N ASP A 358 -5.17 -6.34 -5.08
CA ASP A 358 -4.93 -7.70 -4.61
C ASP A 358 -4.58 -7.71 -3.11
N ALA A 359 -3.76 -6.76 -2.65
CA ALA A 359 -3.42 -6.61 -1.24
C ALA A 359 -4.61 -6.16 -0.38
N VAL A 360 -5.38 -5.17 -0.85
CA VAL A 360 -6.60 -4.69 -0.15
C VAL A 360 -7.64 -5.80 -0.03
N LEU A 361 -7.89 -6.55 -1.10
CA LEU A 361 -8.84 -7.67 -1.11
C LEU A 361 -8.39 -8.82 -0.22
N SER A 362 -7.09 -9.14 -0.21
CA SER A 362 -6.55 -10.19 0.66
C SER A 362 -6.74 -9.84 2.12
N LEU A 363 -6.36 -8.62 2.53
CA LEU A 363 -6.58 -8.15 3.90
C LEU A 363 -8.06 -8.06 4.27
N ALA A 364 -8.92 -7.58 3.38
CA ALA A 364 -10.35 -7.53 3.65
C ALA A 364 -10.96 -8.92 3.88
N ARG A 365 -10.42 -9.97 3.26
CA ARG A 365 -10.84 -11.36 3.46
C ARG A 365 -10.22 -11.98 4.72
N GLU A 366 -8.94 -11.72 4.97
CA GLU A 366 -8.25 -12.18 6.19
C GLU A 366 -8.91 -11.66 7.47
N TRP A 367 -9.43 -10.43 7.42
CA TRP A 367 -10.14 -9.79 8.54
C TRP A 367 -11.66 -10.02 8.52
N ASP A 368 -12.19 -10.85 7.61
CA ASP A 368 -13.62 -11.10 7.40
C ASP A 368 -14.48 -9.81 7.23
N LEU A 369 -13.92 -8.81 6.56
CA LEU A 369 -14.58 -7.53 6.29
C LEU A 369 -15.16 -7.44 4.88
N ALA A 370 -14.79 -8.36 3.98
CA ALA A 370 -15.14 -8.30 2.55
C ALA A 370 -16.65 -8.15 2.29
N HIS A 371 -17.53 -8.71 3.13
CA HIS A 371 -18.98 -8.60 3.00
C HIS A 371 -19.55 -7.28 3.56
N ARG A 372 -18.80 -6.57 4.42
CA ARG A 372 -19.20 -5.30 5.07
C ARG A 372 -18.70 -4.05 4.35
N VAL A 373 -17.83 -4.19 3.36
CA VAL A 373 -17.27 -3.05 2.61
C VAL A 373 -18.37 -2.35 1.82
N VAL A 374 -18.55 -1.05 2.06
CA VAL A 374 -19.55 -0.20 1.36
C VAL A 374 -18.90 0.93 0.57
N GLY A 375 -17.64 1.24 0.84
CA GLY A 375 -16.92 2.32 0.18
C GLY A 375 -15.41 2.14 0.18
N LEU A 376 -14.76 2.95 -0.64
CA LEU A 376 -13.33 3.02 -0.85
C LEU A 376 -12.87 4.47 -0.69
N SER A 377 -11.92 4.71 0.21
CA SER A 377 -11.23 6.01 0.32
C SER A 377 -9.82 5.88 -0.26
N PHE A 378 -9.42 6.81 -1.14
CA PHE A 378 -8.19 6.68 -1.92
C PHE A 378 -7.63 8.04 -2.39
N ASP A 379 -6.32 8.09 -2.66
CA ASP A 379 -5.72 9.23 -3.37
C ASP A 379 -6.03 9.20 -4.88
N THR A 380 -6.07 10.35 -5.54
CA THR A 380 -6.52 10.43 -6.95
C THR A 380 -5.43 10.08 -7.98
N THR A 381 -4.49 9.20 -7.61
CA THR A 381 -3.45 8.72 -8.51
C THR A 381 -4.01 7.83 -9.62
N ALA A 382 -3.28 7.71 -10.71
CA ALA A 382 -3.68 6.87 -11.85
C ALA A 382 -3.74 5.37 -11.48
N SER A 383 -2.90 4.91 -10.55
CA SER A 383 -2.94 3.54 -10.02
C SER A 383 -4.26 3.23 -9.32
N ASN A 384 -4.89 4.21 -8.66
CA ASN A 384 -6.19 4.03 -8.00
C ASN A 384 -7.37 4.27 -8.93
N THR A 385 -7.30 5.29 -9.78
CA THR A 385 -8.46 5.84 -10.50
C THR A 385 -8.60 5.42 -11.96
N SER A 386 -7.62 4.69 -12.53
CA SER A 386 -7.67 4.27 -13.93
C SER A 386 -8.96 3.47 -14.24
N PRO A 387 -9.70 3.76 -15.33
CA PRO A 387 -11.00 3.13 -15.60
C PRO A 387 -10.98 1.62 -15.76
N ALA A 388 -9.86 1.02 -16.18
CA ALA A 388 -9.76 -0.42 -16.45
C ALA A 388 -8.74 -1.14 -15.54
N LYS A 389 -7.76 -0.41 -15.00
CA LYS A 389 -6.65 -0.99 -14.22
C LYS A 389 -6.47 -0.34 -12.85
N GLY A 390 -7.38 0.57 -12.49
CA GLY A 390 -7.36 1.28 -11.22
C GLY A 390 -7.72 0.34 -10.08
N ALA A 391 -7.08 0.52 -8.93
CA ALA A 391 -7.35 -0.28 -7.74
C ALA A 391 -8.85 -0.29 -7.38
N CYS A 392 -9.54 0.86 -7.48
CA CYS A 392 -10.96 0.94 -7.14
C CYS A 392 -11.83 0.02 -8.00
N VAL A 393 -11.58 0.00 -9.32
CA VAL A 393 -12.31 -0.86 -10.27
C VAL A 393 -12.03 -2.33 -9.99
N LEU A 394 -10.77 -2.68 -9.72
CA LEU A 394 -10.36 -4.06 -9.45
C LEU A 394 -10.89 -4.58 -8.11
N ILE A 395 -11.00 -3.71 -7.09
CA ILE A 395 -11.60 -4.06 -5.80
C ILE A 395 -13.11 -4.32 -5.95
N GLU A 396 -13.84 -3.46 -6.67
CA GLU A 396 -15.27 -3.68 -6.97
C GLU A 396 -15.49 -5.00 -7.72
N LEU A 397 -14.68 -5.28 -8.75
CA LEU A 397 -14.71 -6.55 -9.47
C LEU A 397 -14.39 -7.74 -8.55
N GLY A 398 -13.42 -7.60 -7.64
CA GLY A 398 -13.03 -8.64 -6.69
C GLY A 398 -14.04 -8.90 -5.57
N LEU A 399 -14.94 -7.96 -5.30
CA LEU A 399 -16.05 -8.06 -4.33
C LEU A 399 -17.41 -8.32 -5.00
N GLY A 400 -17.49 -8.25 -6.32
CA GLY A 400 -18.70 -8.51 -7.11
C GLY A 400 -19.81 -7.46 -6.94
N ARG A 401 -19.47 -6.24 -6.51
CA ARG A 401 -20.43 -5.14 -6.31
C ARG A 401 -19.77 -3.77 -6.43
N LYS A 402 -20.57 -2.75 -6.73
CA LYS A 402 -20.13 -1.35 -6.71
C LYS A 402 -20.02 -0.83 -5.29
N LEU A 403 -19.12 0.12 -5.10
CA LEU A 403 -18.85 0.73 -3.80
C LEU A 403 -18.87 2.25 -3.94
N LEU A 404 -19.04 2.97 -2.82
CA LEU A 404 -18.87 4.42 -2.80
C LEU A 404 -17.40 4.78 -3.05
N ARG A 405 -17.13 5.60 -4.06
CA ARG A 405 -15.76 6.03 -4.40
C ARG A 405 -15.43 7.38 -3.78
N LEU A 406 -14.88 7.35 -2.58
CA LEU A 406 -14.57 8.53 -1.76
C LEU A 406 -13.16 9.03 -2.05
N ALA A 407 -13.00 9.73 -3.17
CA ALA A 407 -11.71 10.34 -3.51
C ALA A 407 -11.28 11.33 -2.42
N CYS A 408 -10.00 11.28 -2.03
CA CYS A 408 -9.46 12.13 -0.98
C CYS A 408 -9.55 13.62 -1.36
N ARG A 409 -10.33 14.39 -0.60
CA ARG A 409 -10.55 15.82 -0.87
C ARG A 409 -9.29 16.67 -0.68
N HIS A 410 -8.43 16.37 0.30
CA HIS A 410 -7.12 17.03 0.43
C HIS A 410 -6.28 16.86 -0.85
N HIS A 411 -6.14 15.64 -1.37
CA HIS A 411 -5.39 15.40 -2.61
C HIS A 411 -6.01 16.13 -3.81
N VAL A 412 -7.35 16.13 -3.91
CA VAL A 412 -8.06 16.86 -4.97
C VAL A 412 -7.78 18.36 -4.90
N LEU A 413 -7.84 18.95 -3.70
CA LEU A 413 -7.70 20.40 -3.51
C LEU A 413 -6.25 20.90 -3.63
N GLU A 414 -5.24 20.05 -3.40
CA GLU A 414 -3.85 20.43 -3.68
C GLU A 414 -3.57 20.66 -5.17
N LEU A 415 -4.26 19.93 -6.06
CA LEU A 415 -3.99 19.96 -7.51
C LEU A 415 -4.26 21.34 -8.15
N PRO A 416 -5.37 22.05 -7.86
CA PRO A 416 -5.60 23.42 -8.30
C PRO A 416 -4.49 24.40 -7.89
N VAL A 417 -4.07 24.39 -6.62
CA VAL A 417 -3.04 25.31 -6.10
C VAL A 417 -1.70 25.05 -6.79
N LYS A 418 -1.29 23.77 -6.84
CA LYS A 418 -0.05 23.35 -7.49
C LYS A 418 -0.05 23.69 -8.98
N GLY A 419 -1.12 23.32 -9.69
CA GLY A 419 -1.25 23.55 -11.12
C GLY A 419 -1.28 25.04 -11.47
N GLY A 420 -1.96 25.84 -10.65
CA GLY A 420 -1.99 27.30 -10.77
C GLY A 420 -0.60 27.93 -10.58
N PHE A 421 0.13 27.52 -9.54
CA PHE A 421 1.50 28.00 -9.29
C PHE A 421 2.47 27.60 -10.41
N GLU A 422 2.44 26.33 -10.84
CA GLU A 422 3.26 25.82 -11.95
C GLU A 422 2.98 26.54 -13.27
N ALA A 423 1.74 27.04 -13.49
CA ALA A 423 1.41 27.83 -14.67
C ALA A 423 2.12 29.19 -14.70
N LEU A 424 2.50 29.74 -13.53
CA LEU A 424 3.15 31.04 -13.41
C LEU A 424 4.68 30.93 -13.38
N ILE A 425 5.21 29.95 -12.66
CA ILE A 425 6.66 29.80 -12.45
C ILE A 425 7.30 28.77 -13.40
N GLY A 426 6.50 27.95 -14.08
CA GLY A 426 6.95 26.81 -14.88
C GLY A 426 7.10 25.52 -14.06
N LYS A 427 7.15 24.38 -14.76
CA LYS A 427 7.35 23.07 -14.12
C LYS A 427 8.82 22.85 -13.81
N SER A 428 9.14 22.60 -12.53
CA SER A 428 10.47 22.14 -12.12
C SER A 428 10.62 20.64 -12.40
N GLN A 429 11.74 20.21 -12.97
CA GLN A 429 12.11 18.78 -13.04
C GLN A 429 12.77 18.29 -11.73
N SER A 430 13.41 19.17 -10.96
CA SER A 430 14.08 18.86 -9.68
C SER A 430 13.06 18.47 -8.59
N PRO A 431 13.34 17.51 -7.67
CA PRO A 431 12.47 17.17 -6.55
C PRO A 431 12.04 18.38 -5.72
N ASP A 432 12.91 19.38 -5.63
CA ASP A 432 12.65 20.64 -4.92
C ASP A 432 12.28 21.78 -5.88
N ILE A 433 11.52 22.75 -5.36
CA ILE A 433 11.21 24.00 -6.07
C ILE A 433 12.34 25.00 -5.75
N PRO A 434 13.08 25.50 -6.76
CA PRO A 434 14.26 26.37 -6.52
C PRO A 434 13.94 27.62 -5.69
N LEU A 435 12.82 28.27 -5.96
CA LEU A 435 12.35 29.44 -5.20
C LEU A 435 12.24 29.11 -3.69
N PHE A 436 11.57 28.01 -3.35
CA PHE A 436 11.35 27.61 -1.97
C PHE A 436 12.65 27.17 -1.29
N SER A 437 13.51 26.44 -2.01
CA SER A 437 14.83 26.04 -1.51
C SER A 437 15.71 27.24 -1.17
N ARG A 438 15.71 28.25 -2.06
CA ARG A 438 16.46 29.50 -1.88
C ARG A 438 15.91 30.32 -0.72
N PHE A 439 14.59 30.42 -0.58
CA PHE A 439 13.95 31.09 0.54
C PHE A 439 14.27 30.40 1.87
N ARG A 440 14.19 29.07 1.93
CA ARG A 440 14.52 28.29 3.12
C ARG A 440 15.97 28.47 3.56
N ALA A 441 16.91 28.42 2.61
CA ALA A 441 18.32 28.67 2.89
C ALA A 441 18.56 30.10 3.42
N PHE A 442 17.79 31.07 2.93
CA PHE A 442 17.87 32.46 3.35
C PHE A 442 17.18 32.74 4.71
N TRP A 443 16.41 31.80 5.25
CA TRP A 443 15.58 32.01 6.45
C TRP A 443 16.34 32.57 7.66
N LYS A 444 17.58 32.12 7.88
CA LYS A 444 18.44 32.58 8.99
C LYS A 444 18.78 34.08 8.95
N ASN A 445 18.65 34.69 7.77
CA ASN A 445 18.94 36.11 7.54
C ASN A 445 17.68 36.99 7.59
N ILE A 446 16.49 36.42 7.81
CA ILE A 446 15.23 37.15 7.85
C ILE A 446 14.98 37.70 9.25
N ASP A 447 14.75 39.02 9.34
CA ASP A 447 14.22 39.68 10.52
C ASP A 447 12.70 39.46 10.57
N GLN A 448 12.27 38.52 11.42
CA GLN A 448 10.87 38.12 11.57
C GLN A 448 9.97 39.25 12.09
N GLY A 449 10.53 40.28 12.74
CA GLY A 449 9.78 41.46 13.19
C GLY A 449 9.45 42.44 12.06
N LYS A 450 10.17 42.38 10.93
CA LYS A 450 10.01 43.29 9.78
C LYS A 450 9.27 42.64 8.61
N TYR A 451 8.18 41.95 8.91
CA TYR A 451 7.27 41.42 7.89
C TYR A 451 6.33 42.50 7.34
N VAL A 452 5.75 42.23 6.17
CA VAL A 452 4.66 43.03 5.60
C VAL A 452 3.40 42.21 5.40
N ASN A 453 2.24 42.84 5.52
CA ASN A 453 0.95 42.20 5.28
C ASN A 453 0.37 42.55 3.90
N ALA A 454 -0.75 41.92 3.53
CA ALA A 454 -1.45 42.11 2.27
C ALA A 454 -1.89 43.57 2.06
N ARG A 455 -2.18 44.32 3.13
CA ARG A 455 -2.55 45.75 3.04
C ARG A 455 -1.35 46.60 2.62
N GLN A 456 -0.19 46.38 3.24
CA GLN A 456 1.05 47.07 2.87
C GLN A 456 1.54 46.69 1.47
N LEU A 457 1.22 45.49 0.99
CA LEU A 457 1.50 45.01 -0.36
C LEU A 457 0.44 45.44 -1.40
N GLN A 458 -0.60 46.19 -1.01
CA GLN A 458 -1.75 46.54 -1.85
C GLN A 458 -2.55 45.34 -2.41
N LEU A 459 -2.31 44.14 -1.90
CA LEU A 459 -3.03 42.91 -2.27
C LEU A 459 -4.41 42.83 -1.61
N ILE A 460 -4.61 43.48 -0.45
CA ILE A 460 -5.87 43.43 0.31
C ILE A 460 -7.09 43.88 -0.50
N ARG A 461 -6.91 44.77 -1.48
CA ARG A 461 -7.98 45.26 -2.38
C ARG A 461 -8.60 44.13 -3.23
N ARG A 462 -7.90 43.00 -3.33
CA ARG A 462 -8.32 41.81 -4.08
C ARG A 462 -8.97 40.75 -3.19
N ILE A 463 -9.06 41.00 -1.88
CA ILE A 463 -9.56 40.10 -0.83
C ILE A 463 -10.59 40.89 -0.02
N PRO A 464 -11.76 41.21 -0.59
CA PRO A 464 -12.78 41.97 0.14
C PRO A 464 -13.30 41.25 1.38
N GLU A 465 -13.25 39.92 1.41
CA GLU A 465 -13.70 39.05 2.51
C GLU A 465 -12.62 38.80 3.60
N ALA A 466 -11.57 39.64 3.66
CA ALA A 466 -10.41 39.41 4.53
C ALA A 466 -10.78 39.24 6.02
N ASP A 467 -11.71 40.05 6.53
CA ASP A 467 -12.11 40.00 7.94
C ASP A 467 -12.87 38.69 8.26
N GLU A 468 -13.75 38.23 7.36
CA GLU A 468 -14.46 36.97 7.46
C GLU A 468 -13.50 35.78 7.45
N ILE A 469 -12.48 35.80 6.56
CA ILE A 469 -11.44 34.77 6.50
C ILE A 469 -10.61 34.75 7.80
N ILE A 470 -10.29 35.91 8.37
CA ILE A 470 -9.58 35.99 9.66
C ILE A 470 -10.42 35.36 10.78
N VAL A 471 -11.71 35.66 10.84
CA VAL A 471 -12.64 35.08 11.83
C VAL A 471 -12.66 33.55 11.69
N PHE A 472 -12.90 33.05 10.48
CA PHE A 472 -12.89 31.62 10.18
C PHE A 472 -11.57 30.97 10.64
N CYS A 473 -10.42 31.55 10.30
CA CYS A 473 -9.14 30.96 10.67
C CYS A 473 -8.92 30.94 12.19
N LYS A 474 -9.39 31.96 12.91
CA LYS A 474 -9.32 32.00 14.38
C LYS A 474 -10.21 30.93 15.00
N GLU A 475 -11.43 30.76 14.51
CA GLU A 475 -12.35 29.73 14.98
C GLU A 475 -11.76 28.33 14.76
N GLN A 476 -11.19 28.07 13.58
CA GLN A 476 -10.52 26.80 13.26
C GLN A 476 -9.31 26.52 14.18
N LEU A 477 -8.58 27.55 14.61
CA LEU A 477 -7.47 27.41 15.56
C LEU A 477 -7.92 27.16 17.01
N LEU A 478 -9.11 27.65 17.38
CA LEU A 478 -9.65 27.57 18.75
C LEU A 478 -10.47 26.30 18.97
N GLN A 479 -11.27 25.90 17.99
CA GLN A 479 -12.23 24.80 18.12
C GLN A 479 -11.63 23.44 17.79
N GLU A 480 -10.52 23.39 17.04
CA GLU A 480 -9.96 22.14 16.55
C GLU A 480 -8.46 22.01 16.81
N LYS A 481 -8.08 20.88 17.40
CA LYS A 481 -6.67 20.47 17.39
C LYS A 481 -6.33 20.00 15.98
N GLN A 482 -5.60 20.84 15.26
CA GLN A 482 -5.19 20.54 13.89
C GLN A 482 -4.37 19.23 13.85
N PRO A 483 -4.66 18.31 12.92
CA PRO A 483 -4.02 16.99 12.88
C PRO A 483 -2.54 17.05 12.46
N ARG A 484 -2.14 18.17 11.84
CA ARG A 484 -0.79 18.41 11.34
C ARG A 484 -0.34 19.85 11.61
N ASP A 485 0.96 20.02 11.83
CA ASP A 485 1.56 21.33 12.12
C ASP A 485 1.50 22.29 10.93
N ASP A 486 1.60 21.78 9.70
CA ASP A 486 1.48 22.60 8.49
C ASP A 486 0.08 23.21 8.34
N TYR A 487 -0.98 22.51 8.71
CA TYR A 487 -2.35 23.05 8.69
C TYR A 487 -2.50 24.19 9.70
N ARG A 488 -1.94 24.01 10.91
CA ARG A 488 -1.88 25.09 11.90
C ARG A 488 -1.09 26.29 11.37
N MET A 489 0.07 26.06 10.75
CA MET A 489 0.89 27.13 10.16
C MET A 489 0.14 27.90 9.06
N LEU A 490 -0.60 27.21 8.20
CA LEU A 490 -1.41 27.83 7.15
C LEU A 490 -2.44 28.80 7.73
N LEU A 491 -3.18 28.39 8.76
CA LEU A 491 -4.14 29.25 9.46
C LEU A 491 -3.46 30.47 10.09
N LEU A 492 -2.37 30.25 10.83
CA LEU A 492 -1.61 31.31 11.49
C LEU A 492 -1.11 32.35 10.49
N TYR A 493 -0.47 31.90 9.40
CA TYR A 493 0.10 32.79 8.39
C TYR A 493 -0.97 33.46 7.54
N THR A 494 -2.13 32.83 7.33
CA THR A 494 -3.28 33.49 6.69
C THR A 494 -3.76 34.67 7.51
N ILE A 495 -3.94 34.49 8.83
CA ILE A 495 -4.34 35.57 9.75
C ILE A 495 -3.32 36.72 9.70
N ILE A 496 -2.02 36.42 9.85
CA ILE A 496 -0.96 37.43 9.86
C ILE A 496 -0.88 38.16 8.51
N PHE A 497 -0.95 37.42 7.41
CA PHE A 497 -0.89 37.98 6.06
C PHE A 497 -2.05 38.92 5.77
N LEU A 498 -3.26 38.61 6.24
CA LEU A 498 -4.42 39.49 6.11
C LEU A 498 -4.39 40.69 7.07
N GLY A 499 -3.46 40.72 8.02
CA GLY A 499 -3.27 41.82 8.97
C GLY A 499 -3.95 41.60 10.32
N GLY A 500 -4.48 40.40 10.57
CA GLY A 500 -4.99 40.00 11.88
C GLY A 500 -3.88 39.52 12.83
N VAL A 501 -4.24 39.34 14.10
CA VAL A 501 -3.35 38.78 15.13
C VAL A 501 -3.84 37.38 15.52
N PRO A 502 -3.03 36.31 15.37
CA PRO A 502 -3.42 34.97 15.77
C PRO A 502 -3.47 34.77 17.30
N PRO A 503 -4.16 33.71 17.78
CA PRO A 503 -4.07 33.29 19.18
C PRO A 503 -2.62 32.98 19.56
N GLY A 504 -2.11 33.65 20.61
CA GLY A 504 -0.72 33.52 21.07
C GLY A 504 0.27 34.50 20.41
N GLY A 505 -0.23 35.47 19.64
CA GLY A 505 0.55 36.53 19.03
C GLY A 505 1.19 36.16 17.70
N VAL A 506 1.90 37.12 17.10
CA VAL A 506 2.60 36.93 15.83
C VAL A 506 3.89 36.14 16.08
N LYS A 507 3.96 34.92 15.53
CA LYS A 507 5.13 34.05 15.59
C LYS A 507 5.34 33.37 14.24
N PHE A 508 6.58 33.33 13.79
CA PHE A 508 6.97 32.58 12.60
C PHE A 508 7.81 31.37 12.99
N TYR A 509 7.69 30.30 12.21
CA TYR A 509 8.37 29.04 12.42
C TYR A 509 9.29 28.79 11.24
N GLU A 510 10.36 28.04 11.47
CA GLU A 510 11.31 27.72 10.41
C GLU A 510 10.63 26.95 9.27
N PRO A 511 10.78 27.37 8.00
CA PRO A 511 10.18 26.70 6.87
C PRO A 511 10.67 25.25 6.73
N ILE A 512 9.72 24.32 6.70
CA ILE A 512 9.97 22.89 6.50
C ILE A 512 10.28 22.56 5.03
N THR A 513 10.89 21.41 4.76
CA THR A 513 11.12 20.94 3.39
C THR A 513 9.79 20.76 2.64
N VAL A 514 9.70 21.25 1.39
CA VAL A 514 8.53 21.07 0.53
C VAL A 514 8.73 19.85 -0.36
N SER A 515 7.91 18.81 -0.21
CA SER A 515 7.88 17.70 -1.19
C SER A 515 6.89 18.02 -2.32
N LYS A 516 7.25 17.76 -3.58
CA LYS A 516 6.35 17.90 -4.76
C LYS A 516 5.01 17.17 -4.66
N THR A 517 4.93 16.14 -3.83
CA THR A 517 3.75 15.28 -3.64
C THR A 517 2.77 15.82 -2.60
N ARG A 518 3.15 16.86 -1.82
CA ARG A 518 2.33 17.52 -0.81
C ARG A 518 2.49 19.03 -0.93
N PHE A 519 1.73 19.63 -1.84
CA PHE A 519 1.95 21.04 -2.23
C PHE A 519 1.40 22.03 -1.21
N MET A 520 0.68 21.61 -0.17
CA MET A 520 0.23 22.53 0.87
C MET A 520 1.38 23.34 1.50
N ALA A 521 2.55 22.72 1.69
CA ALA A 521 3.73 23.45 2.13
C ALA A 521 4.13 24.55 1.13
N GLY A 522 3.96 24.34 -0.18
CA GLY A 522 4.16 25.38 -1.20
C GLY A 522 3.22 26.58 -1.04
N ALA A 523 1.96 26.36 -0.65
CA ALA A 523 1.01 27.44 -0.34
C ALA A 523 1.51 28.31 0.82
N ILE A 524 1.98 27.67 1.90
CA ILE A 524 2.59 28.34 3.07
C ILE A 524 3.81 29.17 2.64
N TYR A 525 4.69 28.61 1.80
CA TYR A 525 5.85 29.32 1.29
C TYR A 525 5.46 30.55 0.49
N CYS A 526 4.45 30.48 -0.38
CA CYS A 526 4.00 31.66 -1.14
C CYS A 526 3.55 32.79 -0.21
N ILE A 527 2.80 32.48 0.85
CA ILE A 527 2.36 33.47 1.85
C ILE A 527 3.57 34.06 2.60
N LEU A 528 4.49 33.22 3.08
CA LEU A 528 5.72 33.67 3.76
C LEU A 528 6.60 34.54 2.86
N ILE A 529 6.80 34.14 1.60
CA ILE A 529 7.59 34.88 0.62
C ILE A 529 6.97 36.26 0.38
N CYS A 530 5.64 36.36 0.28
CA CYS A 530 4.97 37.66 0.19
C CYS A 530 5.26 38.53 1.42
N MET A 531 5.13 37.96 2.63
CA MET A 531 5.36 38.69 3.88
C MET A 531 6.80 39.16 4.08
N PHE A 532 7.79 38.44 3.54
CA PHE A 532 9.21 38.78 3.63
C PHE A 532 9.81 39.30 2.32
N SER A 533 8.97 39.67 1.35
CA SER A 533 9.37 40.11 0.00
C SER A 533 10.24 41.37 -0.03
N ARG A 534 10.28 42.17 1.05
CA ARG A 534 11.18 43.32 1.19
C ARG A 534 12.60 42.94 1.64
N GLN A 535 12.77 41.74 2.18
CA GLN A 535 14.05 41.25 2.71
C GLN A 535 14.68 40.18 1.79
N PHE A 536 13.87 39.54 0.94
CA PHE A 536 14.29 38.46 0.06
C PHE A 536 14.25 38.88 -1.42
N SER A 537 15.34 38.62 -2.15
CA SER A 537 15.46 38.98 -3.57
C SER A 537 14.65 38.05 -4.48
N LEU A 538 13.66 38.62 -5.17
CA LEU A 538 12.72 37.93 -6.06
C LEU A 538 12.81 38.47 -7.48
N SER A 539 12.77 37.60 -8.47
CA SER A 539 12.48 38.00 -9.85
C SER A 539 11.04 38.50 -9.99
N ALA A 540 10.75 39.24 -11.07
CA ALA A 540 9.39 39.70 -11.35
C ALA A 540 8.39 38.53 -11.47
N GLN A 541 8.83 37.42 -12.08
CA GLN A 541 8.03 36.20 -12.21
C GLN A 541 7.77 35.54 -10.85
N GLU A 542 8.81 35.36 -10.02
CA GLU A 542 8.68 34.77 -8.68
C GLU A 542 7.76 35.60 -7.78
N LYS A 543 7.91 36.93 -7.81
CA LYS A 543 7.05 37.84 -7.06
C LYS A 543 5.58 37.72 -7.49
N THR A 544 5.33 37.62 -8.79
CA THR A 544 3.98 37.44 -9.35
C THR A 544 3.42 36.08 -8.94
N ALA A 545 4.16 34.99 -9.13
CA ALA A 545 3.74 33.65 -8.78
C ALA A 545 3.39 33.52 -7.29
N ALA A 546 4.25 34.04 -6.40
CA ALA A 546 4.00 34.03 -4.96
C ALA A 546 2.75 34.85 -4.59
N SER A 547 2.60 36.06 -5.14
CA SER A 547 1.49 36.96 -4.80
C SER A 547 0.14 36.44 -5.31
N GLU A 548 0.08 35.99 -6.56
CA GLU A 548 -1.13 35.40 -7.14
C GLU A 548 -1.53 34.13 -6.38
N THR A 549 -0.54 33.30 -6.03
CA THR A 549 -0.80 32.07 -5.27
C THR A 549 -1.26 32.35 -3.85
N ALA A 550 -0.64 33.31 -3.16
CA ALA A 550 -1.08 33.70 -1.82
C ALA A 550 -2.52 34.22 -1.85
N VAL A 551 -2.88 35.07 -2.82
CA VAL A 551 -4.27 35.55 -2.98
C VAL A 551 -5.22 34.38 -3.26
N PHE A 552 -4.89 33.49 -4.19
CA PHE A 552 -5.72 32.30 -4.48
C PHE A 552 -5.95 31.43 -3.24
N VAL A 553 -4.89 31.20 -2.47
CA VAL A 553 -4.95 30.34 -1.28
C VAL A 553 -5.89 30.94 -0.24
N VAL A 554 -5.78 32.25 0.03
CA VAL A 554 -6.60 32.87 1.06
C VAL A 554 -8.04 33.12 0.63
N THR A 555 -8.31 33.40 -0.66
CA THR A 555 -9.69 33.66 -1.12
C THR A 555 -10.45 32.39 -1.47
N GLU A 556 -9.84 31.48 -2.23
CA GLU A 556 -10.54 30.33 -2.80
C GLU A 556 -10.37 29.07 -1.96
N HIS A 557 -9.17 28.87 -1.40
CA HIS A 557 -8.73 27.54 -0.98
C HIS A 557 -8.86 27.30 0.53
N ILE A 558 -8.64 28.32 1.35
CA ILE A 558 -8.52 28.15 2.81
C ILE A 558 -9.78 27.53 3.42
N GLN A 559 -10.97 28.07 3.12
CA GLN A 559 -12.23 27.58 3.69
C GLN A 559 -12.55 26.15 3.22
N VAL A 560 -12.51 25.92 1.90
CA VAL A 560 -12.78 24.58 1.34
C VAL A 560 -11.79 23.53 1.84
N TRP A 561 -10.52 23.89 2.06
CA TRP A 561 -9.52 22.97 2.60
C TRP A 561 -9.88 22.49 4.01
N PHE A 562 -10.21 23.41 4.93
CA PHE A 562 -10.51 23.03 6.30
C PHE A 562 -11.88 22.35 6.46
N LEU A 563 -12.84 22.68 5.61
CA LEU A 563 -14.11 21.97 5.48
C LEU A 563 -14.00 20.63 4.75
N SER A 564 -12.84 20.32 4.14
CA SER A 564 -12.68 19.14 3.30
C SER A 564 -12.83 17.81 4.05
N ARG A 565 -12.62 17.83 5.37
CA ARG A 565 -12.76 16.68 6.28
C ARG A 565 -14.21 16.32 6.60
N ILE A 566 -15.15 17.23 6.34
CA ILE A 566 -16.56 17.01 6.62
C ILE A 566 -17.21 16.46 5.34
N SER A 567 -17.75 15.24 5.44
CA SER A 567 -18.39 14.53 4.32
C SER A 567 -19.67 15.21 3.83
N ALA A 568 -20.57 15.57 4.74
CA ALA A 568 -21.88 16.16 4.44
C ALA A 568 -21.79 17.45 3.60
N VAL A 569 -20.79 18.29 3.87
CA VAL A 569 -20.60 19.58 3.18
C VAL A 569 -19.87 19.43 1.83
N ALA A 570 -19.37 18.24 1.50
CA ALA A 570 -18.50 18.04 0.35
C ALA A 570 -19.13 18.48 -0.98
N PRO A 571 -20.39 18.13 -1.31
CA PRO A 571 -20.99 18.55 -2.58
C PRO A 571 -21.16 20.06 -2.68
N ARG A 572 -21.64 20.71 -1.60
CA ARG A 572 -21.86 22.16 -1.58
C ARG A 572 -20.54 22.91 -1.73
N THR A 573 -19.55 22.54 -0.92
CA THR A 573 -18.24 23.23 -0.93
C THR A 573 -17.48 22.99 -2.23
N ASP A 574 -17.56 21.81 -2.85
CA ASP A 574 -16.97 21.55 -4.16
C ASP A 574 -17.67 22.36 -5.27
N LEU A 575 -19.01 22.47 -5.23
CA LEU A 575 -19.77 23.30 -6.17
C LEU A 575 -19.45 24.79 -6.01
N GLU A 576 -19.42 25.29 -4.77
CA GLU A 576 -19.05 26.67 -4.45
C GLU A 576 -17.63 26.99 -4.93
N TYR A 577 -16.66 26.12 -4.65
CA TYR A 577 -15.27 26.27 -5.12
C TYR A 577 -15.20 26.36 -6.64
N LEU A 578 -15.91 25.48 -7.36
CA LEU A 578 -15.97 25.51 -8.81
C LEU A 578 -16.61 26.81 -9.34
N LYS A 579 -17.70 27.26 -8.71
CA LYS A 579 -18.37 28.51 -9.09
C LYS A 579 -17.48 29.73 -8.86
N THR A 580 -16.77 29.81 -7.74
CA THR A 580 -15.94 30.97 -7.41
C THR A 580 -14.74 31.06 -8.35
N ILE A 581 -14.06 29.94 -8.63
CA ILE A 581 -13.01 29.91 -9.66
C ILE A 581 -13.57 30.34 -11.02
N THR A 582 -14.74 29.81 -11.43
CA THR A 582 -15.34 30.14 -12.72
C THR A 582 -15.68 31.63 -12.81
N ARG A 583 -16.26 32.21 -11.76
CA ARG A 583 -16.57 33.65 -11.68
C ARG A 583 -15.32 34.50 -11.88
N ASP A 584 -14.21 34.14 -11.24
CA ASP A 584 -12.94 34.85 -11.37
C ASP A 584 -12.30 34.70 -12.75
N VAL A 585 -12.38 33.52 -13.37
CA VAL A 585 -11.93 33.30 -14.76
C VAL A 585 -12.71 34.19 -15.74
N LEU A 586 -14.02 34.33 -15.54
CA LEU A 586 -14.91 35.10 -16.41
C LEU A 586 -14.80 36.62 -16.21
N ARG A 587 -14.61 37.09 -14.97
CA ARG A 587 -14.41 38.52 -14.66
C ARG A 587 -13.13 39.08 -15.28
N ASN A 588 -12.07 38.29 -15.30
CA ASN A 588 -10.78 38.72 -15.85
C ASN A 588 -10.76 38.60 -17.38
N LYS A 589 -11.13 39.68 -18.08
CA LYS A 589 -11.13 39.71 -19.56
C LYS A 589 -9.71 39.72 -20.15
N LYS A 590 -8.76 40.40 -19.50
CA LYS A 590 -7.35 40.46 -19.92
C LYS A 590 -6.65 39.13 -19.65
N ASN A 591 -5.80 38.70 -20.58
CA ASN A 591 -4.96 37.52 -20.38
C ASN A 591 -3.75 37.92 -19.54
N ASP A 592 -3.85 37.79 -18.22
CA ASP A 592 -2.79 38.09 -17.26
C ASP A 592 -2.45 36.85 -16.41
N ALA A 593 -1.50 37.03 -15.49
CA ALA A 593 -1.07 35.97 -14.58
C ALA A 593 -2.25 35.43 -13.75
N ARG A 594 -3.14 36.29 -13.25
CA ARG A 594 -4.30 35.89 -12.45
C ARG A 594 -5.23 34.98 -13.25
N LYS A 595 -5.65 35.41 -14.45
CA LYS A 595 -6.53 34.61 -15.31
C LYS A 595 -5.90 33.26 -15.66
N THR A 596 -4.61 33.26 -15.98
CA THR A 596 -3.86 32.04 -16.32
C THR A 596 -3.85 31.05 -15.17
N MET A 597 -3.58 31.53 -13.95
CA MET A 597 -3.57 30.72 -12.74
C MET A 597 -4.96 30.13 -12.46
N TRP A 598 -6.02 30.95 -12.39
CA TRP A 598 -7.37 30.48 -12.07
C TRP A 598 -7.92 29.53 -13.13
N LYS A 599 -7.67 29.80 -14.42
CA LYS A 599 -8.08 28.90 -15.52
C LYS A 599 -7.38 27.55 -15.39
N THR A 600 -6.09 27.54 -15.06
CA THR A 600 -5.34 26.29 -14.87
C THR A 600 -5.83 25.55 -13.63
N ALA A 601 -6.02 26.26 -12.51
CA ALA A 601 -6.50 25.71 -11.25
C ALA A 601 -7.90 25.07 -11.40
N GLY A 602 -8.84 25.79 -12.01
CA GLY A 602 -10.18 25.26 -12.29
C GLY A 602 -10.16 24.10 -13.29
N GLY A 603 -9.30 24.17 -14.32
CA GLY A 603 -9.09 23.05 -15.25
C GLY A 603 -8.57 21.79 -14.56
N LYS A 604 -7.72 21.93 -13.52
CA LYS A 604 -7.33 20.80 -12.67
C LYS A 604 -8.53 20.27 -11.88
N PHE A 605 -9.30 21.15 -11.24
CA PHE A 605 -10.45 20.73 -10.42
C PHE A 605 -11.54 20.00 -11.21
N LEU A 606 -11.84 20.42 -12.45
CA LEU A 606 -12.80 19.74 -13.34
C LEU A 606 -12.49 18.25 -13.57
N GLY A 607 -11.22 17.84 -13.46
CA GLY A 607 -10.83 16.43 -13.54
C GLY A 607 -11.28 15.57 -12.35
N HIS A 608 -11.69 16.19 -11.24
CA HIS A 608 -11.82 15.58 -9.92
C HIS A 608 -13.15 15.92 -9.21
N LEU A 609 -14.25 16.06 -9.96
CA LEU A 609 -15.59 16.35 -9.43
C LEU A 609 -16.28 15.12 -8.80
N TRP A 610 -15.57 14.39 -7.93
CA TRP A 610 -16.04 13.13 -7.35
C TRP A 610 -17.29 13.31 -6.48
N TYR A 611 -17.39 14.41 -5.73
CA TYR A 611 -18.53 14.69 -4.85
C TYR A 611 -19.70 15.41 -5.55
N LEU A 612 -19.56 15.64 -6.87
CA LEU A 612 -20.62 16.17 -7.74
C LEU A 612 -21.08 15.09 -8.72
N CYS A 613 -21.33 13.88 -8.21
CA CYS A 613 -21.95 12.77 -8.91
C CYS A 613 -23.26 12.37 -8.21
N PRO A 614 -24.14 11.60 -8.85
CA PRO A 614 -25.45 11.24 -8.29
C PRO A 614 -25.39 10.70 -6.87
N GLU A 615 -24.49 9.76 -6.59
CA GLU A 615 -24.41 9.13 -5.28
C GLU A 615 -23.90 10.11 -4.21
N LEU A 616 -22.76 10.76 -4.47
CA LEU A 616 -22.10 11.59 -3.46
C LEU A 616 -22.73 12.98 -3.32
N ALA A 617 -23.42 13.49 -4.34
CA ALA A 617 -24.20 14.73 -4.22
C ALA A 617 -25.32 14.61 -3.16
N THR A 618 -25.79 13.38 -2.91
CA THR A 618 -26.78 13.06 -1.86
C THR A 618 -26.30 13.44 -0.46
N LEU A 619 -24.98 13.52 -0.21
CA LEU A 619 -24.41 13.95 1.06
C LEU A 619 -24.91 15.35 1.49
N ALA A 620 -25.29 16.20 0.53
CA ALA A 620 -25.83 17.53 0.78
C ALA A 620 -27.14 17.52 1.60
N LEU A 621 -27.88 16.41 1.63
CA LEU A 621 -29.07 16.27 2.47
C LEU A 621 -28.74 16.39 3.97
N PHE A 622 -27.51 16.04 4.35
CA PHE A 622 -27.00 16.07 5.73
C PHE A 622 -26.22 17.35 6.06
N ASP A 623 -26.03 18.25 5.09
CA ASP A 623 -25.46 19.56 5.35
C ASP A 623 -26.50 20.44 6.05
N ARG A 624 -26.10 21.07 7.15
CA ARG A 624 -26.95 22.00 7.92
C ARG A 624 -27.08 23.37 7.26
N GLN A 625 -26.15 23.73 6.37
CA GLN A 625 -26.18 24.98 5.62
C GLN A 625 -27.00 24.88 4.33
N VAL A 626 -27.39 23.68 3.92
CA VAL A 626 -28.34 23.49 2.81
C VAL A 626 -29.75 23.68 3.34
N ASP A 627 -30.47 24.64 2.77
CA ASP A 627 -31.83 24.98 3.17
C ASP A 627 -32.84 23.87 2.79
N GLN A 628 -34.04 23.94 3.38
CA GLN A 628 -35.06 22.92 3.21
C GLN A 628 -35.61 22.86 1.78
N GLU A 629 -35.70 23.98 1.08
CA GLU A 629 -36.18 24.05 -0.32
C GLU A 629 -35.21 23.36 -1.27
N THR A 630 -33.90 23.59 -1.08
CA THR A 630 -32.85 22.87 -1.81
C THR A 630 -32.89 21.38 -1.50
N LYS A 631 -33.10 20.97 -0.24
CA LYS A 631 -33.27 19.55 0.13
C LYS A 631 -34.47 18.91 -0.57
N LEU A 632 -35.63 19.57 -0.57
CA LEU A 632 -36.81 19.12 -1.30
C LEU A 632 -36.54 19.00 -2.80
N SER A 633 -35.80 19.96 -3.38
CA SER A 633 -35.42 19.92 -4.80
C SER A 633 -34.48 18.75 -5.12
N ILE A 634 -33.56 18.41 -4.22
CA ILE A 634 -32.71 17.22 -4.33
C ILE A 634 -33.58 15.95 -4.34
N VAL A 635 -34.53 15.83 -3.41
CA VAL A 635 -35.45 14.68 -3.34
C VAL A 635 -36.34 14.60 -4.58
N ALA A 636 -36.84 15.72 -5.06
CA ALA A 636 -37.63 15.78 -6.30
C ALA A 636 -36.80 15.29 -7.50
N ALA A 637 -35.55 15.76 -7.65
CA ALA A 637 -34.65 15.30 -8.71
C ALA A 637 -34.35 13.79 -8.62
N MET A 638 -34.25 13.26 -7.40
CA MET A 638 -34.07 11.83 -7.14
C MET A 638 -35.30 10.98 -7.52
N ASN A 639 -36.49 11.58 -7.59
CA ASN A 639 -37.74 10.89 -7.95
C ASN A 639 -38.21 11.18 -9.38
N ALA A 640 -37.61 12.15 -10.08
CA ALA A 640 -38.08 12.61 -11.39
C ALA A 640 -37.50 11.82 -12.60
N GLY A 641 -36.48 10.98 -12.39
CA GLY A 641 -35.81 10.23 -13.46
C GLY A 641 -36.35 8.81 -13.66
N GLU A 642 -36.11 8.24 -14.84
CA GLU A 642 -36.25 6.81 -15.08
C GLU A 642 -35.25 6.02 -14.22
N ASP A 643 -35.61 4.80 -13.85
CA ASP A 643 -34.70 3.91 -13.13
C ASP A 643 -33.43 3.69 -13.96
N MET A 644 -32.28 4.07 -13.40
CA MET A 644 -30.98 3.81 -14.00
C MET A 644 -30.31 2.61 -13.36
N GLU A 645 -29.67 1.79 -14.20
CA GLU A 645 -28.79 0.74 -13.71
C GLU A 645 -27.59 1.35 -12.99
N GLU A 646 -27.15 0.70 -11.92
CA GLU A 646 -26.02 1.16 -11.11
C GLU A 646 -24.73 1.25 -11.94
N ASP A 647 -24.56 0.34 -12.91
CA ASP A 647 -23.39 0.29 -13.80
C ASP A 647 -23.26 1.51 -14.73
N ASP A 648 -24.38 2.18 -15.02
CA ASP A 648 -24.42 3.36 -15.89
C ASP A 648 -24.14 4.67 -15.14
N LEU A 649 -24.03 4.62 -13.80
CA LEU A 649 -23.83 5.82 -13.01
C LEU A 649 -22.43 6.42 -13.20
N PRO A 650 -22.34 7.75 -13.43
CA PRO A 650 -21.06 8.39 -13.57
C PRO A 650 -20.35 8.42 -12.21
N ASN A 651 -19.11 7.93 -12.20
CA ASN A 651 -18.26 7.90 -11.00
C ASN A 651 -17.81 9.31 -10.52
N LYS A 652 -18.00 10.35 -11.32
CA LYS A 652 -17.69 11.76 -11.04
C LYS A 652 -18.55 12.68 -11.90
N GLY A 653 -18.64 13.96 -11.55
CA GLY A 653 -19.37 14.97 -12.32
C GLY A 653 -18.88 15.13 -13.76
N PHE A 654 -19.79 15.55 -14.65
CA PHE A 654 -19.63 15.58 -16.10
C PHE A 654 -19.26 16.96 -16.67
N ILE A 655 -18.89 17.93 -15.83
CA ILE A 655 -18.56 19.29 -16.29
C ILE A 655 -17.23 19.28 -17.02
N VAL A 656 -17.24 19.79 -18.26
CA VAL A 656 -16.07 19.74 -19.15
C VAL A 656 -15.34 21.08 -19.25
N LYS A 657 -16.00 22.21 -18.94
CA LYS A 657 -15.43 23.57 -19.13
C LYS A 657 -15.88 24.56 -18.07
N LEU A 658 -15.05 25.59 -17.84
CA LEU A 658 -15.34 26.74 -16.96
C LEU A 658 -16.07 27.82 -17.76
N GLU A 659 -17.39 27.76 -17.79
CA GLU A 659 -18.25 28.65 -18.57
C GLU A 659 -19.43 29.16 -17.73
N ASN A 660 -20.21 30.12 -18.25
CA ASN A 660 -21.35 30.71 -17.54
C ASN A 660 -22.38 29.68 -17.06
N SER A 661 -22.54 28.56 -17.77
CA SER A 661 -23.42 27.45 -17.39
C SER A 661 -23.09 26.84 -16.03
N VAL A 662 -21.82 26.90 -15.60
CA VAL A 662 -21.40 26.42 -14.27
C VAL A 662 -22.03 27.27 -13.16
N LEU A 663 -22.21 28.57 -13.40
CA LEU A 663 -22.74 29.49 -12.40
C LEU A 663 -24.23 29.24 -12.10
N SER A 664 -24.98 28.70 -13.07
CA SER A 664 -26.39 28.33 -12.92
C SER A 664 -26.62 26.96 -12.29
N LEU A 665 -25.57 26.13 -12.14
CA LEU A 665 -25.72 24.79 -11.54
C LEU A 665 -26.12 24.90 -10.07
N THR A 666 -27.00 24.01 -9.63
CA THR A 666 -27.39 23.87 -8.22
C THR A 666 -27.10 22.44 -7.76
N LEU A 667 -27.21 22.17 -6.46
CA LEU A 667 -27.00 20.81 -5.95
C LEU A 667 -27.93 19.76 -6.62
N PRO A 668 -29.23 20.05 -6.85
CA PRO A 668 -30.10 19.17 -7.63
C PRO A 668 -29.59 18.84 -9.04
N SER A 669 -28.75 19.68 -9.66
CA SER A 669 -28.20 19.43 -11.01
C SER A 669 -27.32 18.18 -11.09
N PHE A 670 -26.87 17.63 -9.95
CA PHE A 670 -26.02 16.44 -9.89
C PHE A 670 -26.75 15.21 -9.36
N VAL A 671 -28.06 15.31 -9.13
CA VAL A 671 -28.89 14.27 -8.51
C VAL A 671 -29.86 13.70 -9.54
N ASN A 672 -30.09 12.40 -9.50
CA ASN A 672 -31.05 11.71 -10.35
C ASN A 672 -31.57 10.44 -9.64
N ALA A 673 -32.36 9.61 -10.34
CA ALA A 673 -32.92 8.37 -9.78
C ALA A 673 -31.86 7.44 -9.16
N GLY A 674 -30.67 7.37 -9.76
CA GLY A 674 -29.56 6.56 -9.23
C GLY A 674 -28.89 7.12 -7.98
N SER A 675 -29.22 8.34 -7.55
CA SER A 675 -28.76 8.85 -6.25
C SER A 675 -29.26 7.98 -5.07
N LYS A 676 -30.32 7.18 -5.26
CA LYS A 676 -30.85 6.24 -4.26
C LYS A 676 -29.87 5.11 -3.91
N TYR A 677 -28.96 4.73 -4.80
CA TYR A 677 -27.95 3.70 -4.53
C TYR A 677 -27.02 4.07 -3.37
N PHE A 678 -26.87 5.36 -3.07
CA PHE A 678 -26.17 5.84 -1.88
C PHE A 678 -26.74 5.20 -0.58
N PHE A 679 -28.06 5.17 -0.44
CA PHE A 679 -28.73 4.59 0.73
C PHE A 679 -28.63 3.07 0.73
N HIS A 680 -28.81 2.44 -0.44
CA HIS A 680 -28.69 0.99 -0.59
C HIS A 680 -27.30 0.48 -0.20
N LYS A 681 -26.23 1.17 -0.61
CA LYS A 681 -24.85 0.83 -0.23
C LYS A 681 -24.62 0.92 1.26
N LEU A 682 -25.23 1.90 1.93
CA LEU A 682 -25.10 2.08 3.37
C LEU A 682 -26.05 1.17 4.18
N GLY A 683 -26.96 0.45 3.51
CA GLY A 683 -27.89 -0.47 4.14
C GLY A 683 -29.01 0.20 4.95
N VAL A 684 -29.30 1.48 4.68
CA VAL A 684 -30.32 2.24 5.40
C VAL A 684 -31.51 2.53 4.49
N GLN A 685 -32.72 2.29 4.98
CA GLN A 685 -33.94 2.60 4.23
C GLN A 685 -34.17 4.12 4.18
N PRO A 686 -34.39 4.71 2.99
CA PRO A 686 -34.57 6.16 2.83
C PRO A 686 -36.03 6.60 3.02
N ASP A 687 -36.76 6.02 3.98
CA ASP A 687 -38.18 6.32 4.27
C ASP A 687 -38.41 7.80 4.62
N PHE A 688 -37.44 8.42 5.31
CA PHE A 688 -37.47 9.83 5.68
C PHE A 688 -37.57 10.77 4.47
N LEU A 689 -37.16 10.34 3.27
CA LEU A 689 -37.28 11.16 2.05
C LEU A 689 -38.74 11.44 1.67
N SER A 690 -39.70 10.66 2.19
CA SER A 690 -41.13 10.91 2.02
C SER A 690 -41.69 11.95 3.00
N LEU A 691 -40.93 12.29 4.04
CA LEU A 691 -41.27 13.29 5.06
C LEU A 691 -40.69 14.67 4.70
N HIS A 692 -41.25 15.71 5.31
CA HIS A 692 -40.68 17.06 5.17
C HIS A 692 -39.30 17.14 5.88
N PRO A 693 -38.30 17.88 5.35
CA PRO A 693 -36.96 17.97 5.96
C PRO A 693 -36.91 18.42 7.42
N SER A 694 -37.94 19.13 7.89
CA SER A 694 -38.08 19.51 9.31
C SER A 694 -38.31 18.32 10.24
N GLU A 695 -38.84 17.21 9.72
CA GLU A 695 -39.18 16.01 10.49
C GLU A 695 -38.04 14.97 10.48
N TRP A 696 -37.08 15.09 9.55
CA TRP A 696 -35.95 14.17 9.43
C TRP A 696 -35.17 13.99 10.72
N PRO A 697 -34.85 15.04 11.51
CA PRO A 697 -34.11 14.87 12.77
C PRO A 697 -34.82 14.00 13.81
N SER A 698 -36.11 13.71 13.63
CA SER A 698 -36.89 12.83 14.50
C SER A 698 -36.95 11.38 13.98
N ASN A 699 -36.77 11.16 12.68
CA ASN A 699 -36.82 9.84 12.05
C ASN A 699 -35.59 8.98 12.43
N SER A 700 -35.82 7.70 12.73
CA SER A 700 -34.76 6.78 13.18
C SER A 700 -33.73 6.46 12.10
N ASN A 701 -34.17 6.22 10.86
CA ASN A 701 -33.29 5.91 9.75
C ASN A 701 -32.45 7.12 9.34
N PHE A 702 -33.02 8.33 9.41
CA PHE A 702 -32.26 9.57 9.19
C PHE A 702 -31.14 9.73 10.23
N LYS A 703 -31.43 9.50 11.52
CA LYS A 703 -30.40 9.54 12.58
C LYS A 703 -29.31 8.49 12.35
N GLU A 704 -29.69 7.28 11.95
CA GLU A 704 -28.73 6.21 11.66
C GLU A 704 -27.78 6.63 10.52
N ILE A 705 -28.32 7.05 9.37
CA ILE A 705 -27.47 7.45 8.26
C ILE A 705 -26.71 8.75 8.52
N GLU A 706 -27.24 9.68 9.33
CA GLU A 706 -26.51 10.88 9.75
C GLU A 706 -25.23 10.50 10.52
N VAL A 707 -25.28 9.46 11.37
CA VAL A 707 -24.10 8.90 12.04
C VAL A 707 -23.12 8.29 11.01
N LEU A 708 -23.62 7.48 10.07
CA LEU A 708 -22.76 6.89 9.04
C LEU A 708 -22.07 7.96 8.19
N VAL A 709 -22.83 8.97 7.75
CA VAL A 709 -22.33 10.10 6.95
C VAL A 709 -21.27 10.86 7.72
N LYS A 710 -21.51 11.19 8.99
CA LYS A 710 -20.53 11.89 9.83
C LYS A 710 -19.19 11.14 9.90
N ASN A 711 -19.21 9.81 9.84
CA ASN A 711 -18.03 8.97 9.92
C ASN A 711 -17.44 8.56 8.55
N LEU A 712 -18.02 9.02 7.42
CA LEU A 712 -17.49 8.73 6.09
C LEU A 712 -16.10 9.37 5.87
N PRO A 713 -15.05 8.58 5.58
CA PRO A 713 -13.70 9.11 5.41
C PRO A 713 -13.50 9.71 4.01
N VAL A 714 -13.68 11.02 3.91
CA VAL A 714 -13.49 11.82 2.68
C VAL A 714 -12.07 12.39 2.52
N VAL A 715 -11.18 12.13 3.49
CA VAL A 715 -9.75 12.52 3.46
C VAL A 715 -8.84 11.33 3.81
N ASN A 716 -7.59 11.36 3.33
CA ASN A 716 -6.65 10.23 3.45
C ASN A 716 -5.89 10.18 4.80
N ASP A 717 -6.39 10.84 5.84
CA ASP A 717 -5.60 11.08 7.05
C ASP A 717 -5.34 9.80 7.87
N ALA A 718 -6.27 8.84 7.86
CA ALA A 718 -6.14 7.58 8.61
C ALA A 718 -5.02 6.68 8.07
N ALA A 719 -4.95 6.44 6.76
CA ALA A 719 -3.85 5.70 6.17
C ALA A 719 -2.52 6.48 6.29
N GLU A 720 -2.51 7.80 6.07
CA GLU A 720 -1.30 8.64 6.23
C GLU A 720 -0.67 8.52 7.64
N ARG A 721 -1.48 8.48 8.71
CA ARG A 721 -0.97 8.29 10.08
C ARG A 721 -0.28 6.94 10.25
N ASN A 722 -0.78 5.91 9.59
CA ASN A 722 -0.23 4.56 9.65
C ASN A 722 0.98 4.37 8.69
N VAL A 723 1.11 5.18 7.63
CA VAL A 723 2.34 5.26 6.80
C VAL A 723 3.54 5.69 7.64
N ARG A 724 3.33 6.50 8.67
CA ARG A 724 4.40 6.86 9.61
C ARG A 724 4.88 5.65 10.41
N ILE A 725 4.00 4.71 10.80
CA ILE A 725 4.39 3.46 11.45
C ILE A 725 5.30 2.64 10.52
N ALA A 726 4.94 2.54 9.24
CA ALA A 726 5.80 1.89 8.25
C ALA A 726 7.19 2.56 8.26
N THR A 727 7.24 3.88 8.14
CA THR A 727 8.51 4.64 8.08
C THR A 727 9.36 4.48 9.34
N ASP A 728 8.75 4.61 10.52
CA ASP A 728 9.45 4.58 11.81
C ASP A 728 10.00 3.17 12.13
N PHE A 729 9.31 2.09 11.73
CA PHE A 729 9.62 0.72 12.14
C PHE A 729 10.14 -0.20 11.04
N HIS A 730 10.16 0.23 9.77
CA HIS A 730 10.53 -0.60 8.60
C HIS A 730 11.85 -1.36 8.77
N ASN A 731 12.89 -0.68 9.28
CA ASN A 731 14.25 -1.19 9.41
C ASN A 731 14.68 -1.43 10.87
N ILE A 732 13.72 -1.48 11.80
CA ILE A 732 14.00 -1.59 13.24
C ILE A 732 13.36 -2.85 13.81
N LEU A 733 14.01 -3.43 14.83
CA LEU A 733 13.58 -4.61 15.62
C LEU A 733 13.57 -5.96 14.88
N THR A 734 13.20 -6.01 13.60
CA THR A 734 13.16 -7.27 12.82
C THR A 734 13.44 -7.03 11.33
N LYS A 735 14.06 -8.04 10.69
CA LYS A 735 14.19 -8.14 9.22
C LYS A 735 13.25 -9.19 8.62
N ASN A 736 12.56 -9.97 9.46
CA ASN A 736 11.61 -10.98 9.03
C ASN A 736 10.26 -10.30 8.73
N GLU A 737 9.76 -10.44 7.49
CA GLU A 737 8.53 -9.80 7.04
C GLU A 737 7.29 -10.24 7.83
N ASP A 738 7.21 -11.53 8.18
CA ASP A 738 6.10 -12.07 8.96
C ASP A 738 6.04 -11.45 10.36
N GLN A 739 7.20 -11.26 11.01
CA GLN A 739 7.28 -10.55 12.29
C GLN A 739 7.04 -9.05 12.15
N ARG A 740 7.42 -8.45 11.02
CA ARG A 740 7.31 -7.01 10.77
C ARG A 740 5.84 -6.60 10.69
N GLN A 741 5.01 -7.40 10.03
CA GLN A 741 3.58 -7.19 9.98
C GLN A 741 2.93 -7.21 11.38
N GLY A 742 3.26 -8.21 12.20
CA GLY A 742 2.79 -8.28 13.60
C GLY A 742 3.29 -7.13 14.47
N LEU A 743 4.52 -6.67 14.25
CA LEU A 743 5.08 -5.49 14.90
C LEU A 743 4.25 -4.23 14.57
N PHE A 744 3.91 -4.01 13.29
CA PHE A 744 3.12 -2.86 12.89
C PHE A 744 1.74 -2.85 13.54
N LEU A 745 1.06 -4.01 13.58
CA LEU A 745 -0.25 -4.15 14.21
C LEU A 745 -0.18 -3.90 15.73
N ASN A 746 0.81 -4.47 16.42
CA ASN A 746 1.01 -4.24 17.86
C ASN A 746 1.26 -2.76 18.18
N VAL A 747 2.12 -2.08 17.41
CA VAL A 747 2.40 -0.66 17.61
C VAL A 747 1.15 0.18 17.34
N ALA A 748 0.37 -0.14 16.31
CA ALA A 748 -0.86 0.57 16.00
C ALA A 748 -1.91 0.42 17.11
N ASN A 749 -2.11 -0.80 17.61
CA ASN A 749 -3.08 -1.08 18.68
C ASN A 749 -2.65 -0.44 20.01
N ASP A 750 -1.37 -0.51 20.37
CA ASP A 750 -0.85 0.15 21.57
C ASP A 750 -1.04 1.68 21.52
N ARG A 751 -0.79 2.30 20.35
CA ARG A 751 -1.01 3.75 20.15
C ARG A 751 -2.46 4.16 20.45
N LYS A 752 -3.45 3.34 20.10
CA LYS A 752 -4.86 3.59 20.42
C LYS A 752 -5.16 3.46 21.91
N SER A 753 -4.64 2.40 22.55
CA SER A 753 -4.92 2.11 23.96
C SER A 753 -4.39 3.21 24.92
N VAL A 754 -3.29 3.87 24.55
CA VAL A 754 -2.69 4.94 25.37
C VAL A 754 -3.36 6.30 25.14
N SER A 755 -3.98 6.56 23.98
CA SER A 755 -4.69 7.84 23.77
C SER A 755 -6.06 7.91 24.46
N GLN A 756 -6.54 6.79 25.00
CA GLN A 756 -7.79 6.70 25.77
C GLN A 756 -7.58 6.82 27.29
N LYS A 757 -6.32 6.96 27.74
CA LYS A 757 -5.94 7.32 29.12
C LYS A 757 -5.46 8.75 29.14
#